data_AF-A0A1B2DHA2-F1
#
_entry.id   AF-A0A1B2DHA2-F1
#
_cell.length_a   1.000
_cell.length_b   1.000
_cell.length_c   1.000
_cell.angle_alpha   90.00
_cell.angle_beta   90.00
_cell.angle_gamma   90.00
#
_symmetry.space_group_name_H-M   'P 1'
#
loop_
_entity.id
_entity.type
_entity.pdbx_description
1 polymer ?
#
loop_
_entity_poly.entity_id
_entity_poly.type
_entity_poly.pdbx_seq_one_letter_code
_entity_poly.pdbx_strand_id
1 'polypeptide(L)'
;MQMPSYFGPQLMGGIHNSAGLSYQDTCALYNFFTYLNKDDELLSLGVEMVNDFSIHKEGNIITAQVKKQTLSLKDMLKILEKTPLKRNDTILVVCAQFDDELRQIIKKRERFRYAMQSDLDSDWKETIISDFEAELVKKEIDPKSNLFVKSEYVELPADMAHMALFFVIMKWLEREKRTVDISGFMNSLSVYIQKLRETSGSLSLKQLKEFAEEHSTKSLVTEIIETAYKSQFIQPTELMSVLGETKDEIYRQLEKRIQEAQEHFNNQEFSESLEIYSSLETIFRKKLLKFQCAILHELLNNYDCAIKYCDEIIKMDPTHYEAYLIRGLSLKALKRFEEAMEQFEYSLSLKASVLAHYNLGYIYFTSQSVDSTKKAIEHFKSCLEIDSMFKYAHLNLSIAYFQMGIYGDSLKHINKALDIDPESYEALAHKGELYRFFGLYDDAIDYFEQCLTKQKENQQALFGLALCFTEKGYLSEAAIYYKRFFKFHSDKFFKNGISNSIGRKAIIVDLGWKRTVYGHFEVIKENLIYVDIAGVQLKVSLSVAKDYIFIGCVQFNVETNTIIYPTVGKFMETKEDFQALIYKIQETAQLEQFFDKPLFVDFNHSIEINIEEREKYVLIEMFFFDQPLVVGITDQKGDGFKSFKDYFELYGQCRIHFECVKTSEVFVIDGISKVIIKPLV
;
A
#
# COMPACT_ATOMS: atom_id res chain seq x y z
N MET A 1 -5.65 -20.81 -57.15
CA MET A 1 -6.75 -19.90 -56.77
C MET A 1 -6.13 -18.61 -56.25
N GLN A 2 -6.56 -17.45 -56.73
CA GLN A 2 -6.18 -16.18 -56.13
C GLN A 2 -6.93 -16.02 -54.79
N MET A 3 -6.21 -15.67 -53.72
CA MET A 3 -6.84 -15.20 -52.49
C MET A 3 -7.25 -13.72 -52.65
N PRO A 4 -8.33 -13.27 -51.98
CA PRO A 4 -8.86 -11.92 -52.19
C PRO A 4 -7.94 -10.85 -51.61
N SER A 5 -7.84 -9.71 -52.30
CA SER A 5 -7.14 -8.52 -51.82
C SER A 5 -7.85 -7.95 -50.58
N TYR A 6 -7.26 -8.12 -49.40
CA TYR A 6 -7.85 -7.71 -48.12
C TYR A 6 -7.60 -6.23 -47.74
N PHE A 7 -6.76 -5.52 -48.50
CA PHE A 7 -6.43 -4.12 -48.24
C PHE A 7 -7.52 -3.18 -48.75
N GLY A 8 -8.22 -2.52 -47.83
CA GLY A 8 -9.02 -1.33 -48.12
C GLY A 8 -8.13 -0.14 -48.53
N PRO A 9 -8.68 0.88 -49.21
CA PRO A 9 -7.91 2.02 -49.69
C PRO A 9 -7.29 2.83 -48.54
N GLN A 10 -6.12 3.42 -48.79
CA GLN A 10 -5.43 4.32 -47.85
C GLN A 10 -6.34 5.44 -47.37
N LEU A 11 -6.66 5.44 -46.09
CA LEU A 11 -7.11 6.61 -45.35
C LEU A 11 -6.03 6.94 -44.33
N MET A 12 -5.45 8.15 -44.46
CA MET A 12 -4.33 8.59 -43.62
C MET A 12 -4.81 8.85 -42.19
N GLY A 13 -4.35 8.02 -41.25
CA GLY A 13 -4.57 8.21 -39.81
C GLY A 13 -3.23 8.29 -39.07
N GLY A 14 -2.87 9.50 -38.59
CA GLY A 14 -1.78 9.68 -37.64
C GLY A 14 -0.37 9.88 -38.22
N ILE A 15 -0.16 10.94 -39.01
CA ILE A 15 1.19 11.45 -39.26
C ILE A 15 1.70 12.12 -37.97
N HIS A 16 2.63 11.49 -37.27
CA HIS A 16 3.58 12.21 -36.41
C HIS A 16 4.98 11.59 -36.54
N ASN A 17 5.90 12.36 -37.12
CA ASN A 17 7.34 12.09 -37.14
C ASN A 17 7.95 12.34 -35.75
N SER A 18 7.58 11.54 -34.76
CA SER A 18 8.26 11.50 -33.45
C SER A 18 9.29 10.38 -33.45
N ALA A 19 10.54 10.68 -33.10
CA ALA A 19 11.56 9.66 -32.86
C ALA A 19 11.18 8.84 -31.62
N GLY A 20 10.76 7.58 -31.81
CA GLY A 20 10.34 6.69 -30.73
C GLY A 20 9.26 5.65 -31.11
N LEU A 21 8.97 4.77 -30.16
CA LEU A 21 7.83 3.86 -30.21
C LEU A 21 6.52 4.66 -30.16
N SER A 22 5.55 4.30 -31.01
CA SER A 22 4.18 4.81 -30.88
C SER A 22 3.48 4.14 -29.68
N TYR A 23 2.37 4.70 -29.21
CA TYR A 23 1.53 4.06 -28.18
C TYR A 23 1.05 2.65 -28.60
N GLN A 24 0.89 2.43 -29.91
CA GLN A 24 0.55 1.14 -30.49
C GLN A 24 1.74 0.17 -30.48
N ASP A 25 2.96 0.66 -30.73
CA ASP A 25 4.20 -0.14 -30.73
C ASP A 25 4.55 -0.61 -29.31
N THR A 26 4.80 0.31 -28.38
CA THR A 26 3.88 0.48 -27.23
C THR A 26 3.27 -0.81 -26.67
N CYS A 27 1.95 -0.90 -26.86
CA CYS A 27 1.11 -2.03 -26.46
C CYS A 27 1.46 -3.35 -27.17
N ALA A 28 1.92 -3.32 -28.43
CA ALA A 28 2.26 -4.53 -29.18
C ALA A 28 3.48 -5.25 -28.60
N LEU A 29 4.54 -4.49 -28.26
CA LEU A 29 5.71 -4.99 -27.54
C LEU A 29 5.32 -5.44 -26.12
N TYR A 30 4.49 -4.67 -25.41
CA TYR A 30 4.03 -5.04 -24.07
C TYR A 30 3.34 -6.42 -24.08
N ASN A 31 2.46 -6.65 -25.05
CA ASN A 31 1.80 -7.94 -25.25
C ASN A 31 2.82 -9.05 -25.57
N PHE A 32 3.72 -8.79 -26.51
CA PHE A 32 4.75 -9.76 -26.92
C PHE A 32 5.61 -10.23 -25.74
N PHE A 33 6.16 -9.30 -24.96
CA PHE A 33 6.95 -9.63 -23.77
C PHE A 33 6.12 -10.26 -22.65
N THR A 34 4.86 -9.84 -22.46
CA THR A 34 3.94 -10.49 -21.51
C THR A 34 3.74 -11.98 -21.82
N TYR A 35 3.68 -12.35 -23.10
CA TYR A 35 3.57 -13.75 -23.50
C TYR A 35 4.90 -14.51 -23.51
N LEU A 36 6.03 -13.85 -23.83
CA LEU A 36 7.36 -14.44 -23.60
C LEU A 36 7.65 -14.75 -22.12
N ASN A 37 6.86 -14.20 -21.19
CA ASN A 37 6.91 -14.49 -19.75
C ASN A 37 5.96 -15.63 -19.31
N LYS A 38 5.10 -16.18 -20.20
CA LYS A 38 4.27 -17.37 -19.92
C LYS A 38 5.00 -18.65 -20.41
N ASP A 39 4.70 -19.82 -19.84
CA ASP A 39 5.49 -21.05 -20.06
C ASP A 39 5.28 -21.79 -21.39
N ASP A 40 4.42 -21.28 -22.28
CA ASP A 40 4.10 -21.93 -23.56
C ASP A 40 5.23 -21.82 -24.61
N GLU A 41 5.47 -22.90 -25.36
CA GLU A 41 6.43 -22.94 -26.47
C GLU A 41 6.00 -22.02 -27.65
N LEU A 42 6.56 -20.81 -27.70
CA LEU A 42 6.26 -19.84 -28.76
C LEU A 42 7.06 -20.12 -30.05
N LEU A 43 6.41 -20.75 -31.03
CA LEU A 43 7.02 -21.09 -32.32
C LEU A 43 6.79 -19.99 -33.39
N SER A 44 7.77 -19.08 -33.47
CA SER A 44 7.92 -17.98 -34.45
C SER A 44 6.99 -16.76 -34.29
N LEU A 45 7.44 -15.60 -34.78
CA LEU A 45 6.73 -14.33 -34.71
C LEU A 45 6.88 -13.56 -36.03
N GLY A 46 5.80 -12.97 -36.50
CA GLY A 46 5.76 -11.98 -37.59
C GLY A 46 5.06 -10.71 -37.11
N VAL A 47 5.49 -9.55 -37.61
CA VAL A 47 4.89 -8.25 -37.31
C VAL A 47 4.42 -7.66 -38.64
N GLU A 48 3.13 -7.35 -38.75
CA GLU A 48 2.55 -6.77 -39.97
C GLU A 48 1.54 -5.68 -39.59
N MET A 49 1.58 -4.53 -40.27
CA MET A 49 0.72 -3.37 -39.99
C MET A 49 0.39 -2.58 -41.25
N VAL A 50 -0.90 -2.58 -41.65
CA VAL A 50 -1.58 -1.37 -42.16
C VAL A 50 -3.05 -1.39 -41.70
N ASN A 51 -3.47 -0.34 -40.97
CA ASN A 51 -4.84 0.00 -40.55
C ASN A 51 -5.63 -1.03 -39.71
N ASP A 52 -5.47 -0.92 -38.39
CA ASP A 52 -6.09 -1.72 -37.32
C ASP A 52 -5.64 -3.20 -37.26
N PHE A 53 -4.51 -3.46 -36.60
CA PHE A 53 -3.95 -4.81 -36.52
C PHE A 53 -4.84 -5.82 -35.78
N SER A 54 -4.71 -7.09 -36.19
CA SER A 54 -5.25 -8.31 -35.58
C SER A 54 -4.23 -9.43 -35.86
N ILE A 55 -3.99 -10.35 -34.94
CA ILE A 55 -2.87 -11.33 -35.06
C ILE A 55 -3.38 -12.76 -35.36
N HIS A 56 -2.90 -13.34 -36.47
CA HIS A 56 -2.96 -14.77 -36.86
C HIS A 56 -1.68 -15.06 -37.73
N LYS A 57 -1.27 -16.26 -38.21
CA LYS A 57 -1.73 -17.67 -38.23
C LYS A 57 -0.46 -18.52 -38.58
N GLU A 58 -0.24 -19.80 -38.26
CA GLU A 58 -1.00 -20.84 -37.54
C GLU A 58 -0.14 -21.47 -36.42
N GLY A 59 -0.77 -22.01 -35.36
CA GLY A 59 -0.11 -22.61 -34.20
C GLY A 59 -0.80 -22.21 -32.91
N ASN A 60 -0.12 -22.35 -31.75
CA ASN A 60 -0.53 -21.68 -30.51
C ASN A 60 -0.29 -20.18 -30.68
N ILE A 61 -1.35 -19.42 -31.01
CA ILE A 61 -1.26 -18.01 -31.41
C ILE A 61 -2.22 -17.15 -30.60
N ILE A 62 -1.73 -15.95 -30.31
CA ILE A 62 -2.36 -14.90 -29.52
C ILE A 62 -3.01 -13.90 -30.46
N THR A 63 -4.23 -13.46 -30.15
CA THR A 63 -4.90 -12.34 -30.85
C THR A 63 -4.84 -11.08 -30.00
N ALA A 64 -4.41 -9.97 -30.60
CA ALA A 64 -4.49 -8.62 -30.01
C ALA A 64 -4.96 -7.62 -31.07
N GLN A 65 -5.82 -6.69 -30.69
CA GLN A 65 -6.38 -5.65 -31.56
C GLN A 65 -6.47 -4.31 -30.83
N VAL A 66 -5.90 -3.26 -31.41
CA VAL A 66 -5.87 -1.90 -30.84
C VAL A 66 -6.48 -0.92 -31.85
N LYS A 67 -7.49 -0.14 -31.43
CA LYS A 67 -8.22 0.79 -32.33
C LYS A 67 -8.44 2.21 -31.79
N LYS A 68 -8.39 2.44 -30.48
CA LYS A 68 -8.69 3.74 -29.85
C LYS A 68 -7.94 3.91 -28.53
N GLN A 69 -7.77 5.17 -28.10
CA GLN A 69 -7.42 5.48 -26.71
C GLN A 69 -8.53 4.98 -25.77
N THR A 70 -9.81 5.19 -26.09
CA THR A 70 -10.95 4.68 -25.32
C THR A 70 -11.70 3.59 -26.09
N LEU A 71 -11.83 2.39 -25.50
CA LEU A 71 -12.59 1.27 -26.07
C LEU A 71 -13.99 1.19 -25.44
N SER A 72 -15.04 1.17 -26.27
CA SER A 72 -16.42 0.99 -25.81
C SER A 72 -16.89 -0.45 -25.85
N LEU A 73 -17.94 -0.79 -25.10
CA LEU A 73 -18.59 -2.11 -25.19
C LEU A 73 -18.97 -2.46 -26.64
N LYS A 74 -19.49 -1.48 -27.40
CA LYS A 74 -19.87 -1.64 -28.81
C LYS A 74 -18.67 -1.83 -29.75
N ASP A 75 -17.51 -1.27 -29.43
CA ASP A 75 -16.27 -1.56 -30.16
C ASP A 75 -15.78 -2.97 -29.82
N MET A 76 -15.83 -3.36 -28.54
CA MET A 76 -15.43 -4.68 -28.05
C MET A 76 -16.26 -5.82 -28.69
N LEU A 77 -17.58 -5.68 -28.79
CA LEU A 77 -18.43 -6.70 -29.45
C LEU A 77 -18.06 -6.88 -30.93
N LYS A 78 -17.77 -5.79 -31.66
CA LYS A 78 -17.29 -5.86 -33.06
C LYS A 78 -15.90 -6.49 -33.20
N ILE A 79 -15.05 -6.40 -32.17
CA ILE A 79 -13.76 -7.08 -32.12
C ILE A 79 -14.01 -8.60 -32.02
N LEU A 80 -14.84 -9.04 -31.07
CA LEU A 80 -15.19 -10.46 -30.88
C LEU A 80 -15.89 -11.06 -32.10
N GLU A 81 -16.89 -10.39 -32.69
CA GLU A 81 -17.58 -10.84 -33.91
C GLU A 81 -16.64 -11.09 -35.09
N LYS A 82 -15.53 -10.34 -35.17
CA LYS A 82 -14.59 -10.38 -36.30
C LYS A 82 -13.34 -11.21 -36.03
N THR A 83 -13.21 -11.81 -34.84
CA THR A 83 -12.03 -12.58 -34.43
C THR A 83 -12.32 -14.08 -34.51
N PRO A 84 -11.85 -14.80 -35.54
CA PRO A 84 -12.07 -16.25 -35.68
C PRO A 84 -11.22 -17.05 -34.69
N LEU A 85 -11.85 -17.66 -33.68
CA LEU A 85 -11.17 -18.47 -32.65
C LEU A 85 -11.53 -19.96 -32.68
N LYS A 86 -10.59 -20.80 -32.20
CA LYS A 86 -10.80 -22.20 -31.82
C LYS A 86 -11.12 -22.31 -30.31
N ARG A 87 -11.44 -23.52 -29.86
CA ARG A 87 -12.00 -23.81 -28.52
C ARG A 87 -11.10 -23.42 -27.34
N ASN A 88 -9.78 -23.35 -27.53
CA ASN A 88 -8.79 -23.12 -26.47
C ASN A 88 -8.09 -21.76 -26.56
N ASP A 89 -8.52 -20.89 -27.47
CA ASP A 89 -7.80 -19.64 -27.74
C ASP A 89 -8.13 -18.57 -26.68
N THR A 90 -7.12 -17.78 -26.31
CA THR A 90 -7.20 -16.66 -25.36
C THR A 90 -6.85 -15.36 -26.10
N ILE A 91 -7.73 -14.36 -26.03
CA ILE A 91 -7.48 -13.01 -26.57
C ILE A 91 -6.82 -12.16 -25.49
N LEU A 92 -5.94 -11.24 -25.85
CA LEU A 92 -5.50 -10.16 -24.95
C LEU A 92 -5.90 -8.79 -25.53
N VAL A 93 -6.76 -8.07 -24.81
CA VAL A 93 -7.32 -6.77 -25.21
C VAL A 93 -6.63 -5.66 -24.41
N VAL A 94 -5.91 -4.78 -25.08
CA VAL A 94 -5.19 -3.65 -24.46
C VAL A 94 -5.61 -2.33 -25.09
N CYS A 95 -5.91 -1.34 -24.25
CA CYS A 95 -6.23 0.03 -24.69
C CYS A 95 -5.92 1.03 -23.56
N ALA A 96 -5.95 2.35 -23.84
CA ALA A 96 -5.58 3.33 -22.82
C ALA A 96 -6.66 3.51 -21.75
N GLN A 97 -7.92 3.28 -22.11
CA GLN A 97 -9.08 3.39 -21.24
C GLN A 97 -10.26 2.54 -21.75
N PHE A 98 -10.99 1.87 -20.86
CA PHE A 98 -12.33 1.36 -21.15
C PHE A 98 -13.38 2.43 -20.81
N ASP A 99 -14.48 2.49 -21.57
CA ASP A 99 -15.65 3.26 -21.11
C ASP A 99 -16.27 2.65 -19.85
N ASP A 100 -17.05 3.44 -19.10
CA ASP A 100 -17.56 3.01 -17.79
C ASP A 100 -18.49 1.80 -17.89
N GLU A 101 -19.20 1.65 -19.02
CA GLU A 101 -20.06 0.50 -19.30
C GLU A 101 -19.24 -0.79 -19.46
N LEU A 102 -18.20 -0.77 -20.31
CA LEU A 102 -17.30 -1.92 -20.50
C LEU A 102 -16.50 -2.22 -19.22
N ARG A 103 -16.02 -1.20 -18.51
CA ARG A 103 -15.27 -1.35 -17.25
C ARG A 103 -16.10 -2.04 -16.16
N GLN A 104 -17.38 -1.70 -16.03
CA GLN A 104 -18.29 -2.37 -15.08
C GLN A 104 -18.45 -3.86 -15.39
N ILE A 105 -18.61 -4.22 -16.67
CA ILE A 105 -18.79 -5.62 -17.10
C ILE A 105 -17.49 -6.41 -16.90
N ILE A 106 -16.33 -5.85 -17.22
CA ILE A 106 -15.02 -6.47 -16.94
C ILE A 106 -14.84 -6.70 -15.43
N LYS A 107 -15.21 -5.74 -14.58
CA LYS A 107 -15.12 -5.90 -13.11
C LYS A 107 -16.03 -7.02 -12.58
N LYS A 108 -17.23 -7.21 -13.13
CA LYS A 108 -18.09 -8.37 -12.80
C LYS A 108 -17.47 -9.69 -13.31
N ARG A 109 -16.91 -9.68 -14.52
CA ARG A 109 -16.25 -10.85 -15.14
C ARG A 109 -15.06 -11.37 -14.34
N GLU A 110 -14.21 -10.52 -13.76
CA GLU A 110 -13.12 -11.00 -12.90
C GLU A 110 -13.62 -11.68 -11.63
N ARG A 111 -14.70 -11.17 -11.01
CA ARG A 111 -15.35 -11.83 -9.87
C ARG A 111 -15.90 -13.21 -10.24
N PHE A 112 -16.51 -13.33 -11.42
CA PHE A 112 -16.95 -14.61 -11.98
C PHE A 112 -15.77 -15.58 -12.18
N ARG A 113 -14.67 -15.13 -12.81
CA ARG A 113 -13.48 -15.98 -13.03
C ARG A 113 -12.87 -16.46 -11.72
N TYR A 114 -12.79 -15.61 -10.71
CA TYR A 114 -12.32 -15.97 -9.37
C TYR A 114 -13.24 -17.00 -8.70
N ALA A 115 -14.57 -16.78 -8.73
CA ALA A 115 -15.53 -17.72 -8.16
C ALA A 115 -15.44 -19.12 -8.80
N MET A 116 -15.24 -19.19 -10.12
CA MET A 116 -15.04 -20.43 -10.88
C MET A 116 -13.71 -21.16 -10.59
N GLN A 117 -12.73 -20.50 -9.96
CA GLN A 117 -11.39 -21.05 -9.67
C GLN A 117 -11.13 -21.26 -8.17
N SER A 118 -12.08 -20.90 -7.29
CA SER A 118 -11.92 -20.91 -5.84
C SER A 118 -12.68 -22.05 -5.17
N ASP A 119 -12.34 -22.35 -3.91
CA ASP A 119 -13.05 -23.33 -3.08
C ASP A 119 -14.29 -22.75 -2.37
N LEU A 120 -14.87 -21.66 -2.90
CA LEU A 120 -16.11 -21.07 -2.37
C LEU A 120 -17.27 -22.08 -2.34
N ASP A 121 -18.19 -21.87 -1.40
CA ASP A 121 -19.42 -22.63 -1.23
C ASP A 121 -20.31 -22.62 -2.51
N SER A 122 -21.11 -23.68 -2.71
CA SER A 122 -21.94 -23.86 -3.91
C SER A 122 -22.91 -22.71 -4.14
N ASP A 123 -23.56 -22.23 -3.09
CA ASP A 123 -24.69 -21.31 -3.19
C ASP A 123 -24.18 -19.90 -3.52
N TRP A 124 -23.00 -19.55 -3.00
CA TRP A 124 -22.26 -18.34 -3.36
C TRP A 124 -21.74 -18.37 -4.80
N LYS A 125 -21.25 -19.52 -5.27
CA LYS A 125 -20.83 -19.69 -6.67
C LYS A 125 -22.01 -19.52 -7.61
N GLU A 126 -23.13 -20.19 -7.38
CA GLU A 126 -24.34 -20.05 -8.21
C GLU A 126 -24.87 -18.62 -8.23
N THR A 127 -24.83 -17.91 -7.09
CA THR A 127 -25.22 -16.49 -7.01
C THR A 127 -24.34 -15.58 -7.89
N ILE A 128 -23.01 -15.75 -7.83
CA ILE A 128 -22.07 -14.94 -8.62
C ILE A 128 -22.16 -15.27 -10.12
N ILE A 129 -22.38 -16.55 -10.47
CA ILE A 129 -22.59 -16.99 -11.85
C ILE A 129 -23.88 -16.36 -12.41
N SER A 130 -24.99 -16.45 -11.66
CA SER A 130 -26.30 -15.95 -12.07
C SER A 130 -26.33 -14.42 -12.28
N ASP A 131 -25.77 -13.61 -11.37
CA ASP A 131 -25.69 -12.15 -11.56
C ASP A 131 -24.85 -11.77 -12.80
N PHE A 132 -23.77 -12.51 -13.07
CA PHE A 132 -22.93 -12.23 -14.23
C PHE A 132 -23.62 -12.61 -15.55
N GLU A 133 -24.22 -13.81 -15.64
CA GLU A 133 -24.96 -14.22 -16.83
C GLU A 133 -26.16 -13.30 -17.11
N ALA A 134 -26.89 -12.85 -16.08
CA ALA A 134 -27.99 -11.91 -16.22
C ALA A 134 -27.54 -10.54 -16.75
N GLU A 135 -26.40 -10.02 -16.31
CA GLU A 135 -25.84 -8.77 -16.85
C GLU A 135 -25.36 -8.93 -18.30
N LEU A 136 -24.76 -10.06 -18.67
CA LEU A 136 -24.38 -10.34 -20.06
C LEU A 136 -25.60 -10.34 -21.00
N VAL A 137 -26.67 -11.05 -20.62
CA VAL A 137 -27.94 -11.08 -21.40
C VAL A 137 -28.53 -9.68 -21.56
N LYS A 138 -28.55 -8.88 -20.49
CA LYS A 138 -29.03 -7.48 -20.49
C LYS A 138 -28.20 -6.56 -21.39
N LYS A 139 -26.98 -6.95 -21.75
CA LYS A 139 -26.05 -6.24 -22.63
C LYS A 139 -25.95 -6.84 -24.04
N GLU A 140 -26.89 -7.73 -24.40
CA GLU A 140 -26.93 -8.45 -25.68
C GLU A 140 -25.68 -9.33 -25.94
N ILE A 141 -24.97 -9.72 -24.87
CA ILE A 141 -23.80 -10.60 -24.94
C ILE A 141 -24.27 -12.02 -24.62
N ASP A 142 -24.10 -12.96 -25.55
CA ASP A 142 -24.42 -14.37 -25.29
C ASP A 142 -23.52 -14.93 -24.18
N PRO A 143 -24.04 -15.37 -23.02
CA PRO A 143 -23.23 -15.97 -21.95
C PRO A 143 -22.50 -17.24 -22.39
N LYS A 144 -23.02 -17.94 -23.41
CA LYS A 144 -22.39 -19.14 -23.99
C LYS A 144 -21.23 -18.79 -24.93
N SER A 145 -21.10 -17.53 -25.34
CA SER A 145 -19.98 -17.04 -26.13
C SER A 145 -18.71 -16.96 -25.26
N ASN A 146 -17.96 -18.06 -25.29
CA ASN A 146 -16.76 -18.24 -24.47
C ASN A 146 -15.66 -17.17 -24.68
N LEU A 147 -15.74 -16.34 -25.74
CA LEU A 147 -14.70 -15.38 -26.10
C LEU A 147 -14.56 -14.24 -25.06
N PHE A 148 -15.66 -13.58 -24.67
CA PHE A 148 -15.60 -12.50 -23.67
C PHE A 148 -15.06 -13.02 -22.32
N VAL A 149 -15.54 -14.21 -21.92
CA VAL A 149 -15.10 -14.87 -20.68
C VAL A 149 -13.64 -15.34 -20.76
N LYS A 150 -13.09 -15.64 -21.94
CA LYS A 150 -11.68 -16.06 -22.12
C LYS A 150 -10.69 -14.91 -22.38
N SER A 151 -11.14 -13.73 -22.78
CA SER A 151 -10.25 -12.60 -23.15
C SER A 151 -9.59 -11.91 -21.95
N GLU A 152 -8.27 -11.83 -21.83
CA GLU A 152 -7.61 -10.96 -20.85
C GLU A 152 -7.83 -9.47 -21.24
N TYR A 153 -8.09 -8.59 -20.28
CA TYR A 153 -8.36 -7.15 -20.50
C TYR A 153 -7.38 -6.30 -19.69
N VAL A 154 -6.72 -5.33 -20.34
CA VAL A 154 -5.73 -4.44 -19.71
C VAL A 154 -5.99 -2.99 -20.12
N GLU A 155 -6.25 -2.12 -19.14
CA GLU A 155 -6.11 -0.67 -19.32
C GLU A 155 -4.62 -0.33 -19.17
N LEU A 156 -4.00 0.16 -20.25
CA LEU A 156 -2.62 0.65 -20.26
C LEU A 156 -2.60 2.12 -20.69
N PRO A 157 -2.76 3.07 -19.76
CA PRO A 157 -2.71 4.51 -20.04
C PRO A 157 -1.46 4.93 -20.82
N ALA A 158 -1.58 5.94 -21.68
CA ALA A 158 -0.53 6.29 -22.65
C ALA A 158 0.75 6.83 -22.00
N ASP A 159 0.61 7.51 -20.87
CA ASP A 159 1.68 7.95 -19.96
C ASP A 159 2.38 6.76 -19.26
N MET A 160 1.64 5.71 -18.90
CA MET A 160 2.16 4.52 -18.23
C MET A 160 2.71 3.46 -19.20
N ALA A 161 2.39 3.54 -20.49
CA ALA A 161 2.71 2.52 -21.50
C ALA A 161 4.19 2.16 -21.57
N HIS A 162 5.08 3.16 -21.59
CA HIS A 162 6.53 2.93 -21.66
C HIS A 162 7.09 2.28 -20.39
N MET A 163 6.56 2.65 -19.21
CA MET A 163 6.97 2.08 -17.93
C MET A 163 6.50 0.63 -17.79
N ALA A 164 5.27 0.31 -18.21
CA ALA A 164 4.78 -1.07 -18.21
C ALA A 164 5.56 -1.95 -19.20
N LEU A 165 5.90 -1.43 -20.38
CA LEU A 165 6.76 -2.12 -21.35
C LEU A 165 8.14 -2.43 -20.75
N PHE A 166 8.77 -1.45 -20.09
CA PHE A 166 10.03 -1.63 -19.38
C PHE A 166 9.95 -2.79 -18.37
N PHE A 167 8.89 -2.85 -17.54
CA PHE A 167 8.74 -3.92 -16.55
C PHE A 167 8.57 -5.32 -17.15
N VAL A 168 7.81 -5.49 -18.24
CA VAL A 168 7.64 -6.82 -18.86
C VAL A 168 8.90 -7.29 -19.60
N ILE A 169 9.71 -6.35 -20.10
CA ILE A 169 11.04 -6.64 -20.67
C ILE A 169 12.01 -7.06 -19.57
N MET A 170 12.04 -6.34 -18.44
CA MET A 170 12.86 -6.72 -17.28
C MET A 170 12.56 -8.15 -16.81
N LYS A 171 11.28 -8.52 -16.68
CA LYS A 171 10.88 -9.90 -16.33
C LYS A 171 11.33 -10.94 -17.36
N TRP A 172 11.31 -10.60 -18.65
CA TRP A 172 11.79 -11.51 -19.69
C TRP A 172 13.32 -11.70 -19.63
N LEU A 173 14.06 -10.61 -19.42
CA LEU A 173 15.52 -10.66 -19.24
C LEU A 173 15.92 -11.45 -17.98
N GLU A 174 15.18 -11.28 -16.89
CA GLU A 174 15.31 -12.07 -15.66
C GLU A 174 15.06 -13.57 -15.91
N ARG A 175 13.98 -13.93 -16.61
CA ARG A 175 13.67 -15.33 -16.98
C ARG A 175 14.73 -15.93 -17.90
N GLU A 176 15.26 -15.15 -18.85
CA GLU A 176 16.38 -15.55 -19.72
C GLU A 176 17.74 -15.57 -18.97
N LYS A 177 17.79 -15.11 -17.71
CA LYS A 177 18.99 -14.99 -16.87
C LYS A 177 20.06 -14.11 -17.49
N ARG A 178 19.66 -12.96 -18.05
CA ARG A 178 20.53 -12.01 -18.75
C ARG A 178 20.50 -10.64 -18.10
N THR A 179 21.66 -10.18 -17.64
CA THR A 179 21.85 -8.82 -17.13
C THR A 179 22.26 -7.90 -18.30
N VAL A 180 21.52 -6.82 -18.52
CA VAL A 180 21.59 -5.98 -19.73
C VAL A 180 21.49 -4.51 -19.33
N ASP A 181 22.20 -3.62 -20.04
CA ASP A 181 21.84 -2.19 -20.04
C ASP A 181 20.47 -2.04 -20.69
N ILE A 182 19.45 -2.04 -19.84
CA ILE A 182 18.05 -1.94 -20.22
C ILE A 182 17.76 -0.64 -21.00
N SER A 183 18.51 0.44 -20.76
CA SER A 183 18.29 1.71 -21.45
C SER A 183 18.84 1.66 -22.88
N GLY A 184 20.06 1.17 -23.05
CA GLY A 184 20.65 0.89 -24.37
C GLY A 184 19.81 -0.11 -25.17
N PHE A 185 19.42 -1.23 -24.57
CA PHE A 185 18.58 -2.26 -25.19
C PHE A 185 17.24 -1.68 -25.68
N MET A 186 16.54 -0.92 -24.83
CA MET A 186 15.27 -0.28 -25.18
C MET A 186 15.40 0.71 -26.34
N ASN A 187 16.47 1.51 -26.36
CA ASN A 187 16.74 2.45 -27.43
C ASN A 187 17.03 1.73 -28.77
N SER A 188 17.90 0.71 -28.75
CA SER A 188 18.22 -0.09 -29.94
C SER A 188 17.02 -0.85 -30.48
N LEU A 189 16.19 -1.43 -29.58
CA LEU A 189 14.93 -2.07 -29.95
C LEU A 189 13.95 -1.06 -30.58
N SER A 190 13.82 0.15 -30.01
CA SER A 190 12.96 1.21 -30.57
C SER A 190 13.39 1.61 -31.98
N VAL A 191 14.69 1.83 -32.21
CA VAL A 191 15.24 2.18 -33.54
C VAL A 191 15.04 1.02 -34.53
N TYR A 192 15.21 -0.23 -34.09
CA TYR A 192 15.00 -1.40 -34.93
C TYR A 192 13.53 -1.55 -35.36
N ILE A 193 12.60 -1.40 -34.41
CA ILE A 193 11.14 -1.43 -34.68
C ILE A 193 10.75 -0.34 -35.67
N GLN A 194 11.29 0.89 -35.53
CA GLN A 194 11.05 1.98 -36.49
C GLN A 194 11.47 1.59 -37.92
N LYS A 195 12.66 0.97 -38.08
CA LYS A 195 13.16 0.49 -39.39
C LYS A 195 12.31 -0.65 -39.97
N LEU A 196 11.72 -1.50 -39.12
CA LEU A 196 10.78 -2.53 -39.57
C LEU A 196 9.47 -1.92 -40.10
N ARG A 197 8.98 -0.81 -39.54
CA ARG A 197 7.79 -0.09 -40.07
C ARG A 197 7.99 0.36 -41.52
N GLU A 198 9.17 0.88 -41.84
CA GLU A 198 9.50 1.41 -43.18
C GLU A 198 9.60 0.31 -44.26
N THR A 199 9.91 -0.92 -43.84
CA THR A 199 10.23 -2.04 -44.75
C THR A 199 9.21 -3.18 -44.70
N SER A 200 8.17 -3.07 -43.87
CA SER A 200 7.18 -4.13 -43.60
C SER A 200 7.83 -5.45 -43.12
N GLY A 201 8.82 -5.34 -42.23
CA GLY A 201 9.61 -6.46 -41.73
C GLY A 201 9.17 -7.02 -40.36
N SER A 202 9.61 -8.24 -40.06
CA SER A 202 9.30 -8.99 -38.82
C SER A 202 10.45 -9.02 -37.81
N LEU A 203 10.14 -9.01 -36.51
CA LEU A 203 11.08 -9.29 -35.41
C LEU A 203 10.94 -10.76 -34.94
N SER A 204 12.06 -11.49 -34.88
CA SER A 204 12.10 -12.87 -34.34
C SER A 204 12.70 -12.95 -32.93
N LEU A 205 12.34 -13.98 -32.17
CA LEU A 205 12.92 -14.26 -30.85
C LEU A 205 14.45 -14.46 -30.89
N LYS A 206 14.99 -14.99 -32.00
CA LYS A 206 16.45 -15.15 -32.17
C LYS A 206 17.15 -13.79 -32.20
N GLN A 207 16.65 -12.86 -33.02
CA GLN A 207 17.18 -11.49 -33.11
C GLN A 207 17.02 -10.75 -31.78
N LEU A 208 15.93 -10.98 -31.05
CA LEU A 208 15.71 -10.40 -29.73
C LEU A 208 16.77 -10.83 -28.70
N LYS A 209 17.17 -12.11 -28.73
CA LYS A 209 18.25 -12.64 -27.87
C LYS A 209 19.62 -12.11 -28.30
N GLU A 210 19.87 -11.97 -29.60
CA GLU A 210 21.08 -11.33 -30.15
C GLU A 210 21.17 -9.85 -29.68
N PHE A 211 20.08 -9.07 -29.77
CA PHE A 211 20.02 -7.70 -29.23
C PHE A 211 20.28 -7.63 -27.72
N ALA A 212 19.77 -8.58 -26.94
CA ALA A 212 20.02 -8.64 -25.49
C ALA A 212 21.49 -9.00 -25.16
N GLU A 213 22.15 -9.78 -26.03
CA GLU A 213 23.58 -10.11 -25.90
C GLU A 213 24.48 -8.92 -26.20
N GLU A 214 24.17 -8.15 -27.24
CA GLU A 214 24.87 -6.90 -27.62
C GLU A 214 24.86 -5.85 -26.49
N HIS A 215 23.80 -5.82 -25.67
CA HIS A 215 23.62 -4.84 -24.59
C HIS A 215 23.91 -5.40 -23.19
N SER A 216 24.48 -6.60 -23.08
CA SER A 216 24.76 -7.27 -21.80
C SER A 216 25.73 -6.49 -20.87
N THR A 217 25.74 -6.80 -19.57
CA THR A 217 26.64 -6.20 -18.54
C THR A 217 28.11 -6.20 -18.89
N LYS A 218 28.53 -7.05 -19.85
CA LYS A 218 29.82 -6.94 -20.52
C LYS A 218 30.17 -5.51 -20.94
N SER A 219 29.21 -4.68 -21.38
CA SER A 219 29.44 -3.27 -21.69
C SER A 219 30.10 -2.50 -20.54
N LEU A 220 29.60 -2.68 -19.32
CA LEU A 220 30.14 -2.02 -18.13
C LEU A 220 31.53 -2.57 -17.76
N VAL A 221 31.72 -3.90 -17.83
CA VAL A 221 33.02 -4.52 -17.55
C VAL A 221 34.04 -4.13 -18.63
N THR A 222 33.62 -3.96 -19.88
CA THR A 222 34.42 -3.45 -21.00
C THR A 222 34.79 -1.99 -20.80
N GLU A 223 33.88 -1.11 -20.35
CA GLU A 223 34.21 0.28 -20.02
C GLU A 223 35.24 0.38 -18.87
N ILE A 224 35.05 -0.42 -17.81
CA ILE A 224 35.99 -0.49 -16.68
C ILE A 224 37.37 -0.95 -17.15
N ILE A 225 37.45 -2.04 -17.94
CA ILE A 225 38.70 -2.69 -18.33
C ILE A 225 39.39 -1.99 -19.51
N GLU A 226 38.69 -1.49 -20.52
CA GLU A 226 39.30 -0.66 -21.57
C GLU A 226 39.95 0.60 -20.98
N THR A 227 39.27 1.25 -20.04
CA THR A 227 39.79 2.45 -19.38
C THR A 227 40.93 2.12 -18.41
N ALA A 228 40.93 0.94 -17.79
CA ALA A 228 42.05 0.47 -16.95
C ALA A 228 43.30 0.09 -17.76
N TYR A 229 43.14 -0.55 -18.93
CA TYR A 229 44.26 -0.83 -19.85
C TYR A 229 44.81 0.45 -20.51
N LYS A 230 43.95 1.43 -20.80
CA LYS A 230 44.37 2.73 -21.37
C LYS A 230 45.08 3.64 -20.36
N SER A 231 44.85 3.49 -19.05
CA SER A 231 45.32 4.46 -18.06
C SER A 231 46.76 4.26 -17.55
N GLN A 232 47.43 3.14 -17.84
CA GLN A 232 48.77 2.79 -17.32
C GLN A 232 48.92 2.78 -15.78
N PHE A 233 47.83 2.93 -15.02
CA PHE A 233 47.88 3.21 -13.58
C PHE A 233 47.90 1.99 -12.65
N ILE A 234 47.73 0.76 -13.17
CA ILE A 234 47.65 -0.46 -12.35
C ILE A 234 48.88 -1.33 -12.60
N GLN A 235 49.58 -1.72 -11.52
CA GLN A 235 50.67 -2.68 -11.60
C GLN A 235 50.11 -4.08 -11.90
N PRO A 236 50.61 -4.80 -12.93
CA PRO A 236 50.07 -6.11 -13.30
C PRO A 236 50.00 -7.10 -12.13
N THR A 237 50.97 -7.05 -11.21
CA THR A 237 51.05 -7.92 -10.03
C THR A 237 49.90 -7.76 -9.03
N GLU A 238 49.29 -6.58 -8.92
CA GLU A 238 48.12 -6.34 -8.05
C GLU A 238 46.81 -6.77 -8.72
N LEU A 239 46.74 -6.68 -10.05
CA LEU A 239 45.58 -7.14 -10.81
C LEU A 239 45.54 -8.68 -10.88
N MET A 240 46.69 -9.31 -11.12
CA MET A 240 46.82 -10.77 -11.25
C MET A 240 46.59 -11.51 -9.93
N SER A 241 46.94 -10.90 -8.78
CA SER A 241 46.79 -11.53 -7.46
C SER A 241 45.35 -11.56 -6.94
N VAL A 242 44.47 -10.70 -7.47
CA VAL A 242 43.07 -10.60 -7.03
C VAL A 242 42.09 -11.19 -8.05
N LEU A 243 42.43 -11.22 -9.34
CA LEU A 243 41.48 -11.51 -10.43
C LEU A 243 41.97 -12.53 -11.48
N GLY A 244 43.18 -13.09 -11.33
CA GLY A 244 43.70 -14.18 -12.16
C GLY A 244 44.67 -13.78 -13.28
N GLU A 245 45.28 -14.79 -13.92
CA GLU A 245 46.44 -14.61 -14.80
C GLU A 245 46.13 -14.13 -16.24
N THR A 246 44.85 -14.11 -16.65
CA THR A 246 44.46 -13.75 -18.02
C THR A 246 43.31 -12.75 -18.02
N LYS A 247 43.26 -11.90 -19.05
CA LYS A 247 42.25 -10.84 -19.18
C LYS A 247 40.82 -11.40 -19.08
N ASP A 248 40.54 -12.55 -19.71
CA ASP A 248 39.21 -13.15 -19.74
C ASP A 248 38.82 -13.87 -18.44
N GLU A 249 39.80 -14.25 -17.61
CA GLU A 249 39.56 -14.70 -16.24
C GLU A 249 39.23 -13.50 -15.34
N ILE A 250 39.98 -12.40 -15.48
CA ILE A 250 39.73 -11.12 -14.79
C ILE A 250 38.33 -10.59 -15.11
N TYR A 251 37.89 -10.63 -16.37
CA TYR A 251 36.52 -10.29 -16.77
C TYR A 251 35.48 -11.14 -16.02
N ARG A 252 35.61 -12.47 -16.04
CA ARG A 252 34.65 -13.40 -15.43
C ARG A 252 34.59 -13.29 -13.91
N GLN A 253 35.74 -13.11 -13.24
CA GLN A 253 35.77 -12.96 -11.78
C GLN A 253 35.20 -11.61 -11.34
N LEU A 254 35.48 -10.53 -12.08
CA LEU A 254 34.90 -9.21 -11.79
C LEU A 254 33.38 -9.19 -12.02
N GLU A 255 32.90 -9.76 -13.13
CA GLU A 255 31.47 -9.88 -13.43
C GLU A 255 30.74 -10.68 -12.35
N LYS A 256 31.29 -11.83 -11.92
CA LYS A 256 30.74 -12.63 -10.83
C LYS A 256 30.63 -11.84 -9.52
N ARG A 257 31.69 -11.14 -9.08
CA ARG A 257 31.65 -10.38 -7.82
C ARG A 257 30.66 -9.21 -7.86
N ILE A 258 30.51 -8.54 -9.01
CA ILE A 258 29.49 -7.49 -9.16
C ILE A 258 28.09 -8.09 -9.11
N GLN A 259 27.86 -9.27 -9.72
CA GLN A 259 26.59 -9.97 -9.65
C GLN A 259 26.25 -10.40 -8.20
N GLU A 260 27.21 -10.96 -7.46
CA GLU A 260 27.06 -11.30 -6.03
C GLU A 260 26.68 -10.05 -5.20
N ALA A 261 27.33 -8.91 -5.44
CA ALA A 261 27.00 -7.66 -4.75
C ALA A 261 25.59 -7.13 -5.08
N GLN A 262 25.10 -7.35 -6.31
CA GLN A 262 23.75 -6.99 -6.73
C GLN A 262 22.69 -7.94 -6.15
N GLU A 263 23.00 -9.24 -6.03
CA GLU A 263 22.13 -10.22 -5.39
C GLU A 263 21.92 -9.88 -3.91
N HIS A 264 23.01 -9.62 -3.17
CA HIS A 264 22.93 -9.10 -1.80
C HIS A 264 22.13 -7.79 -1.70
N PHE A 265 22.33 -6.84 -2.61
CA PHE A 265 21.55 -5.59 -2.63
C PHE A 265 20.04 -5.84 -2.78
N ASN A 266 19.64 -6.72 -3.70
CA ASN A 266 18.23 -7.07 -3.94
C ASN A 266 17.60 -7.82 -2.75
N ASN A 267 18.39 -8.62 -2.04
CA ASN A 267 18.00 -9.30 -0.80
C ASN A 267 17.97 -8.38 0.43
N GLN A 268 18.32 -7.09 0.29
CA GLN A 268 18.48 -6.09 1.37
C GLN A 268 19.66 -6.36 2.33
N GLU A 269 20.60 -7.20 1.90
CA GLU A 269 21.86 -7.56 2.58
C GLU A 269 22.92 -6.48 2.27
N PHE A 270 22.64 -5.24 2.69
CA PHE A 270 23.41 -4.06 2.30
C PHE A 270 24.86 -4.06 2.83
N SER A 271 25.12 -4.72 3.96
CA SER A 271 26.47 -4.88 4.55
C SER A 271 27.38 -5.72 3.64
N GLU A 272 26.87 -6.83 3.17
CA GLU A 272 27.52 -7.83 2.33
C GLU A 272 27.78 -7.24 0.92
N SER A 273 26.78 -6.54 0.37
CA SER A 273 26.93 -5.76 -0.87
C SER A 273 28.02 -4.70 -0.75
N LEU A 274 28.08 -3.98 0.38
CA LEU A 274 29.08 -2.93 0.63
C LEU A 274 30.50 -3.48 0.78
N GLU A 275 30.69 -4.63 1.43
CA GLU A 275 32.00 -5.27 1.54
C GLU A 275 32.57 -5.59 0.15
N ILE A 276 31.74 -6.14 -0.74
CA ILE A 276 32.17 -6.42 -2.11
C ILE A 276 32.48 -5.12 -2.86
N TYR A 277 31.55 -4.16 -2.93
CA TYR A 277 31.78 -2.91 -3.67
C TYR A 277 32.96 -2.09 -3.15
N SER A 278 33.18 -2.00 -1.84
CA SER A 278 34.33 -1.30 -1.26
C SER A 278 35.66 -1.99 -1.55
N SER A 279 35.69 -3.33 -1.58
CA SER A 279 36.89 -4.08 -2.01
C SER A 279 37.22 -3.84 -3.49
N LEU A 280 36.21 -3.74 -4.37
CA LEU A 280 36.40 -3.40 -5.79
C LEU A 280 36.80 -1.92 -5.96
N GLU A 281 36.20 -1.01 -5.20
CA GLU A 281 36.53 0.42 -5.21
C GLU A 281 38.01 0.65 -4.86
N THR A 282 38.50 0.00 -3.81
CA THR A 282 39.91 0.10 -3.37
C THR A 282 40.90 -0.20 -4.51
N ILE A 283 40.58 -1.18 -5.36
CA ILE A 283 41.40 -1.66 -6.48
C ILE A 283 41.25 -0.75 -7.71
N PHE A 284 40.02 -0.49 -8.15
CA PHE A 284 39.75 0.14 -9.45
C PHE A 284 39.55 1.66 -9.38
N ARG A 285 39.20 2.19 -8.21
CA ARG A 285 38.98 3.62 -7.88
C ARG A 285 38.06 4.35 -8.87
N LYS A 286 37.06 3.65 -9.40
CA LYS A 286 36.12 4.17 -10.41
C LYS A 286 34.96 4.93 -9.77
N LYS A 287 34.53 6.01 -10.44
CA LYS A 287 33.36 6.83 -10.07
C LYS A 287 32.12 5.99 -9.75
N LEU A 288 31.80 5.01 -10.59
CA LEU A 288 30.63 4.15 -10.41
C LEU A 288 30.71 3.28 -9.14
N LEU A 289 31.88 2.73 -8.82
CA LEU A 289 32.05 1.90 -7.61
C LEU A 289 31.92 2.75 -6.35
N LYS A 290 32.53 3.95 -6.35
CA LYS A 290 32.33 4.95 -5.29
C LYS A 290 30.85 5.32 -5.12
N PHE A 291 30.11 5.45 -6.22
CA PHE A 291 28.69 5.77 -6.20
C PHE A 291 27.85 4.64 -5.58
N GLN A 292 28.15 3.37 -5.89
CA GLN A 292 27.52 2.22 -5.21
C GLN A 292 27.84 2.22 -3.71
N CYS A 293 29.10 2.46 -3.31
CA CYS A 293 29.47 2.62 -1.90
C CYS A 293 28.70 3.77 -1.22
N ALA A 294 28.49 4.90 -1.90
CA ALA A 294 27.74 6.03 -1.37
C ALA A 294 26.27 5.67 -1.09
N ILE A 295 25.59 4.98 -2.03
CA ILE A 295 24.22 4.48 -1.86
C ILE A 295 24.13 3.52 -0.67
N LEU A 296 25.05 2.56 -0.60
CA LEU A 296 25.05 1.54 0.44
C LEU A 296 25.34 2.10 1.83
N HIS A 297 26.24 3.08 1.93
CA HIS A 297 26.44 3.82 3.18
C HIS A 297 25.20 4.63 3.59
N GLU A 298 24.47 5.23 2.65
CA GLU A 298 23.21 5.94 2.93
C GLU A 298 22.14 4.99 3.48
N LEU A 299 21.94 3.83 2.83
CA LEU A 299 20.98 2.80 3.26
C LEU A 299 21.32 2.18 4.62
N LEU A 300 22.61 2.02 4.92
CA LEU A 300 23.11 1.58 6.23
C LEU A 300 23.13 2.68 7.30
N ASN A 301 22.65 3.89 6.99
CA ASN A 301 22.66 5.06 7.88
C ASN A 301 24.06 5.57 8.27
N ASN A 302 25.09 5.19 7.51
CA ASN A 302 26.48 5.61 7.64
C ASN A 302 26.72 6.96 6.91
N TYR A 303 25.92 7.97 7.25
CA TYR A 303 25.80 9.23 6.50
C TYR A 303 27.13 9.96 6.25
N ASP A 304 28.02 10.03 7.24
CA ASP A 304 29.35 10.65 7.07
C ASP A 304 30.23 9.93 6.04
N CYS A 305 30.07 8.62 5.86
CA CYS A 305 30.77 7.86 4.83
C CYS A 305 30.13 8.05 3.45
N ALA A 306 28.80 8.11 3.36
CA ALA A 306 28.10 8.46 2.13
C ALA A 306 28.53 9.85 1.61
N ILE A 307 28.59 10.85 2.50
CA ILE A 307 29.08 12.20 2.18
C ILE A 307 30.52 12.18 1.67
N LYS A 308 31.44 11.43 2.30
CA LYS A 308 32.84 11.31 1.84
C LYS A 308 32.95 10.74 0.43
N TYR A 309 32.23 9.65 0.12
CA TYR A 309 32.22 9.12 -1.24
C TYR A 309 31.61 10.12 -2.23
N CYS A 310 30.52 10.82 -1.86
CA CYS A 310 29.96 11.88 -2.70
C CYS A 310 30.95 13.03 -2.95
N ASP A 311 31.68 13.50 -1.93
CA ASP A 311 32.72 14.52 -2.07
C ASP A 311 33.83 14.11 -3.04
N GLU A 312 34.25 12.85 -3.01
CA GLU A 312 35.24 12.32 -3.95
C GLU A 312 34.71 12.20 -5.37
N ILE A 313 33.46 11.77 -5.52
CA ILE A 313 32.79 11.67 -6.82
C ILE A 313 32.59 13.06 -7.44
N ILE A 314 32.15 14.05 -6.65
CA ILE A 314 31.99 15.45 -7.08
C ILE A 314 33.33 16.06 -7.50
N LYS A 315 34.44 15.72 -6.83
CA LYS A 315 35.80 16.13 -7.26
C LYS A 315 36.22 15.50 -8.59
N MET A 316 35.75 14.28 -8.89
CA MET A 316 36.02 13.58 -10.16
C MET A 316 35.10 14.05 -11.29
N ASP A 317 33.85 14.40 -10.98
CA ASP A 317 32.81 14.85 -11.90
C ASP A 317 31.85 15.83 -11.20
N PRO A 318 32.08 17.15 -11.33
CA PRO A 318 31.20 18.17 -10.74
C PRO A 318 29.79 18.23 -11.35
N THR A 319 29.49 17.44 -12.39
CA THR A 319 28.18 17.43 -13.08
C THR A 319 27.30 16.24 -12.72
N HIS A 320 27.78 15.32 -11.86
CA HIS A 320 27.04 14.13 -11.47
C HIS A 320 25.95 14.45 -10.43
N TYR A 321 24.77 14.85 -10.92
CA TYR A 321 23.64 15.29 -10.10
C TYR A 321 23.20 14.27 -9.04
N GLU A 322 23.36 12.96 -9.27
CA GLU A 322 23.03 11.93 -8.28
C GLU A 322 23.92 11.98 -7.03
N ALA A 323 25.21 12.34 -7.15
CA ALA A 323 26.09 12.46 -5.99
C ALA A 323 25.67 13.63 -5.08
N TYR A 324 25.22 14.75 -5.67
CA TYR A 324 24.61 15.85 -4.91
C TYR A 324 23.28 15.43 -4.26
N LEU A 325 22.45 14.63 -4.96
CA LEU A 325 21.20 14.10 -4.41
C LEU A 325 21.46 13.22 -3.17
N ILE A 326 22.37 12.25 -3.25
CA ILE A 326 22.71 11.38 -2.10
C ILE A 326 23.30 12.21 -0.96
N ARG A 327 24.26 13.10 -1.24
CA ARG A 327 24.85 14.00 -0.24
C ARG A 327 23.79 14.84 0.48
N GLY A 328 22.79 15.34 -0.25
CA GLY A 328 21.64 16.04 0.31
C GLY A 328 20.75 15.16 1.20
N LEU A 329 20.52 13.89 0.82
CA LEU A 329 19.80 12.92 1.66
C LEU A 329 20.54 12.67 2.99
N SER A 330 21.85 12.43 2.92
CA SER A 330 22.71 12.23 4.09
C SER A 330 22.69 13.44 5.03
N LEU A 331 22.83 14.65 4.47
CA LEU A 331 22.80 15.91 5.23
C LEU A 331 21.43 16.14 5.89
N LYS A 332 20.33 15.84 5.18
CA LYS A 332 18.96 15.91 5.73
C LYS A 332 18.77 14.91 6.87
N ALA A 333 19.30 13.70 6.77
CA ALA A 333 19.24 12.70 7.85
C ALA A 333 20.03 13.17 9.10
N LEU A 334 21.18 13.83 8.88
CA LEU A 334 21.97 14.52 9.90
C LEU A 334 21.32 15.85 10.39
N LYS A 335 20.12 16.21 9.92
CA LYS A 335 19.39 17.46 10.24
C LYS A 335 20.11 18.76 9.86
N ARG A 336 21.07 18.69 8.93
CA ARG A 336 21.77 19.84 8.34
C ARG A 336 20.97 20.36 7.15
N PHE A 337 19.80 20.92 7.45
CA PHE A 337 18.76 21.16 6.45
C PHE A 337 19.15 22.22 5.41
N GLU A 338 19.82 23.28 5.82
CA GLU A 338 20.29 24.36 4.92
C GLU A 338 21.27 23.80 3.89
N GLU A 339 22.30 23.07 4.33
CA GLU A 339 23.28 22.44 3.45
C GLU A 339 22.63 21.38 2.54
N ALA A 340 21.66 20.62 3.05
CA ALA A 340 20.90 19.65 2.26
C ALA A 340 20.09 20.33 1.15
N MET A 341 19.45 21.46 1.44
CA MET A 341 18.72 22.25 0.45
C MET A 341 19.65 22.73 -0.67
N GLU A 342 20.81 23.28 -0.33
CA GLU A 342 21.82 23.68 -1.32
C GLU A 342 22.22 22.52 -2.25
N GLN A 343 22.39 21.30 -1.71
CA GLN A 343 22.73 20.13 -2.54
C GLN A 343 21.58 19.71 -3.46
N PHE A 344 20.33 19.75 -2.98
CA PHE A 344 19.17 19.42 -3.82
C PHE A 344 18.92 20.49 -4.90
N GLU A 345 19.05 21.77 -4.57
CA GLU A 345 18.93 22.88 -5.54
C GLU A 345 20.03 22.79 -6.61
N TYR A 346 21.28 22.48 -6.22
CA TYR A 346 22.36 22.27 -7.18
C TYR A 346 22.13 21.02 -8.05
N SER A 347 21.68 19.90 -7.47
CA SER A 347 21.28 18.69 -8.20
C SER A 347 20.21 19.00 -9.25
N LEU A 348 19.18 19.77 -8.89
CA LEU A 348 18.12 20.22 -9.80
C LEU A 348 18.62 21.16 -10.91
N SER A 349 19.61 22.02 -10.61
CA SER A 349 20.23 22.88 -11.63
C SER A 349 20.99 22.10 -12.72
N LEU A 350 21.45 20.88 -12.39
CA LEU A 350 22.10 19.96 -13.32
C LEU A 350 21.07 19.08 -14.06
N LYS A 351 20.06 18.55 -13.35
CA LYS A 351 19.00 17.72 -13.94
C LYS A 351 17.75 17.69 -13.04
N ALA A 352 16.57 17.81 -13.66
CA ALA A 352 15.29 17.63 -12.99
C ALA A 352 15.18 16.26 -12.30
N SER A 353 14.69 16.25 -11.05
CA SER A 353 14.63 15.04 -10.21
C SER A 353 13.44 15.09 -9.26
N VAL A 354 12.56 14.08 -9.35
CA VAL A 354 11.43 13.87 -8.44
C VAL A 354 11.90 13.80 -6.98
N LEU A 355 13.00 13.09 -6.73
CA LEU A 355 13.53 12.92 -5.37
C LEU A 355 14.09 14.22 -4.81
N ALA A 356 14.79 15.03 -5.61
CA ALA A 356 15.32 16.31 -5.13
C ALA A 356 14.19 17.29 -4.77
N HIS A 357 13.19 17.44 -5.66
CA HIS A 357 12.00 18.25 -5.37
C HIS A 357 11.22 17.72 -4.15
N TYR A 358 11.03 16.41 -4.02
CA TYR A 358 10.32 15.82 -2.88
C TYR A 358 11.01 16.14 -1.56
N ASN A 359 12.35 16.04 -1.51
CA ASN A 359 13.11 16.31 -0.30
C ASN A 359 13.16 17.81 0.04
N LEU A 360 13.28 18.70 -0.95
CA LEU A 360 13.10 20.15 -0.73
C LEU A 360 11.70 20.47 -0.19
N GLY A 361 10.66 19.92 -0.82
CA GLY A 361 9.27 20.11 -0.38
C GLY A 361 9.06 19.63 1.05
N TYR A 362 9.62 18.47 1.41
CA TYR A 362 9.59 17.96 2.78
C TYR A 362 10.32 18.87 3.78
N ILE A 363 11.53 19.36 3.46
CA ILE A 363 12.28 20.27 4.35
C ILE A 363 11.48 21.58 4.56
N TYR A 364 11.01 22.21 3.49
CA TYR A 364 10.18 23.41 3.60
C TYR A 364 8.93 23.14 4.45
N PHE A 365 8.23 22.04 4.22
CA PHE A 365 7.05 21.64 5.00
C PHE A 365 7.36 21.49 6.50
N THR A 366 8.49 20.88 6.86
CA THR A 366 8.88 20.69 8.27
C THR A 366 9.17 21.99 9.04
N SER A 367 9.41 23.11 8.34
CA SER A 367 9.61 24.42 8.99
C SER A 367 8.32 25.12 9.46
N GLN A 368 7.14 24.57 9.11
CA GLN A 368 5.81 24.96 9.62
C GLN A 368 5.40 26.44 9.47
N SER A 369 6.11 27.23 8.65
CA SER A 369 5.69 28.59 8.28
C SER A 369 4.75 28.57 7.07
N VAL A 370 3.79 29.51 7.00
CA VAL A 370 2.83 29.60 5.88
C VAL A 370 3.54 29.75 4.53
N ASP A 371 4.60 30.55 4.46
CA ASP A 371 5.34 30.76 3.22
C ASP A 371 6.23 29.56 2.86
N SER A 372 6.73 28.84 3.87
CA SER A 372 7.39 27.55 3.63
C SER A 372 6.42 26.48 3.14
N THR A 373 5.20 26.41 3.67
CA THR A 373 4.18 25.45 3.20
C THR A 373 3.78 25.73 1.74
N LYS A 374 3.75 26.99 1.30
CA LYS A 374 3.58 27.34 -0.12
C LYS A 374 4.72 26.80 -0.98
N LYS A 375 5.99 27.03 -0.59
CA LYS A 375 7.17 26.47 -1.28
C LYS A 375 7.17 24.93 -1.30
N ALA A 376 6.68 24.31 -0.23
CA ALA A 376 6.51 22.86 -0.18
C ALA A 376 5.50 22.37 -1.22
N ILE A 377 4.35 23.05 -1.34
CA ILE A 377 3.33 22.78 -2.36
C ILE A 377 3.89 22.98 -3.78
N GLU A 378 4.69 24.02 -4.02
CA GLU A 378 5.38 24.24 -5.30
C GLU A 378 6.31 23.07 -5.65
N HIS A 379 7.19 22.65 -4.75
CA HIS A 379 8.09 21.53 -5.02
C HIS A 379 7.35 20.19 -5.16
N PHE A 380 6.33 19.90 -4.34
CA PHE A 380 5.54 18.68 -4.54
C PHE A 380 4.74 18.71 -5.85
N LYS A 381 4.35 19.89 -6.37
CA LYS A 381 3.81 20.00 -7.73
C LYS A 381 4.86 19.69 -8.79
N SER A 382 6.09 20.22 -8.65
CA SER A 382 7.19 19.88 -9.57
C SER A 382 7.55 18.39 -9.54
N CYS A 383 7.36 17.68 -8.43
CA CYS A 383 7.41 16.20 -8.44
C CYS A 383 6.39 15.60 -9.41
N LEU A 384 5.14 16.08 -9.37
CA LEU A 384 4.03 15.57 -10.19
C LEU A 384 4.06 16.04 -11.65
N GLU A 385 4.80 17.11 -11.95
CA GLU A 385 5.12 17.54 -13.33
C GLU A 385 6.12 16.58 -13.99
N ILE A 386 6.99 15.92 -13.21
CA ILE A 386 7.98 14.94 -13.68
C ILE A 386 7.42 13.51 -13.61
N ASP A 387 6.75 13.15 -12.52
CA ASP A 387 6.10 11.86 -12.29
C ASP A 387 4.72 12.08 -11.64
N SER A 388 3.68 12.12 -12.49
CA SER A 388 2.29 12.36 -12.05
C SER A 388 1.69 11.25 -11.16
N MET A 389 2.37 10.10 -11.06
CA MET A 389 1.98 8.93 -10.27
C MET A 389 2.80 8.79 -8.98
N PHE A 390 3.62 9.80 -8.63
CA PHE A 390 4.42 9.76 -7.40
C PHE A 390 3.56 9.94 -6.13
N LYS A 391 3.08 8.82 -5.56
CA LYS A 391 2.19 8.75 -4.37
C LYS A 391 2.56 9.73 -3.25
N TYR A 392 3.83 9.79 -2.88
CA TYR A 392 4.28 10.58 -1.72
C TYR A 392 4.12 12.09 -1.93
N ALA A 393 4.19 12.59 -3.17
CA ALA A 393 3.87 13.99 -3.46
C ALA A 393 2.36 14.25 -3.37
N HIS A 394 1.49 13.34 -3.83
CA HIS A 394 0.04 13.45 -3.62
C HIS A 394 -0.32 13.43 -2.13
N LEU A 395 0.23 12.51 -1.34
CA LEU A 395 0.03 12.45 0.11
C LEU A 395 0.46 13.76 0.79
N ASN A 396 1.68 14.24 0.55
CA ASN A 396 2.17 15.46 1.21
C ASN A 396 1.49 16.74 0.69
N LEU A 397 1.05 16.79 -0.57
CA LEU A 397 0.16 17.86 -1.06
C LEU A 397 -1.16 17.87 -0.30
N SER A 398 -1.77 16.71 -0.04
CA SER A 398 -2.99 16.65 0.77
C SER A 398 -2.79 17.28 2.14
N ILE A 399 -1.72 16.90 2.84
CA ILE A 399 -1.42 17.38 4.18
C ILE A 399 -1.11 18.90 4.16
N ALA A 400 -0.33 19.36 3.18
CA ALA A 400 0.01 20.77 3.03
C ALA A 400 -1.21 21.64 2.68
N TYR A 401 -2.08 21.18 1.79
CA TYR A 401 -3.34 21.86 1.48
C TYR A 401 -4.29 21.89 2.68
N PHE A 402 -4.37 20.80 3.47
CA PHE A 402 -5.14 20.77 4.70
C PHE A 402 -4.67 21.84 5.70
N GLN A 403 -3.36 21.94 5.94
CA GLN A 403 -2.77 22.98 6.79
C GLN A 403 -3.01 24.41 6.29
N MET A 404 -3.15 24.61 4.98
CA MET A 404 -3.50 25.90 4.36
C MET A 404 -5.02 26.17 4.32
N GLY A 405 -5.86 25.25 4.82
CA GLY A 405 -7.32 25.37 4.76
C GLY A 405 -7.91 25.16 3.35
N ILE A 406 -7.15 24.57 2.42
CA ILE A 406 -7.53 24.32 1.02
C ILE A 406 -8.09 22.89 0.91
N TYR A 407 -9.20 22.66 1.60
CA TYR A 407 -9.77 21.33 1.84
C TYR A 407 -10.15 20.55 0.56
N GLY A 408 -10.59 21.25 -0.50
CA GLY A 408 -10.97 20.61 -1.76
C GLY A 408 -9.79 19.96 -2.48
N ASP A 409 -8.66 20.68 -2.59
CA ASP A 409 -7.43 20.11 -3.17
C ASP A 409 -6.82 19.06 -2.24
N SER A 410 -6.97 19.20 -0.93
CA SER A 410 -6.57 18.17 0.04
C SER A 410 -7.27 16.82 -0.25
N LEU A 411 -8.60 16.81 -0.29
CA LEU A 411 -9.39 15.62 -0.63
C LEU A 411 -9.08 15.06 -2.03
N LYS A 412 -8.86 15.93 -3.01
CA LYS A 412 -8.46 15.52 -4.37
C LYS A 412 -7.13 14.76 -4.37
N HIS A 413 -6.11 15.30 -3.69
CA HIS A 413 -4.79 14.69 -3.68
C HIS A 413 -4.71 13.43 -2.79
N ILE A 414 -5.45 13.34 -1.67
CA ILE A 414 -5.48 12.08 -0.88
C ILE A 414 -6.20 10.95 -1.61
N ASN A 415 -7.28 11.26 -2.33
CA ASN A 415 -7.96 10.26 -3.17
C ASN A 415 -7.00 9.77 -4.27
N LYS A 416 -6.29 10.67 -4.96
CA LYS A 416 -5.32 10.27 -5.98
C LYS A 416 -4.16 9.44 -5.40
N ALA A 417 -3.71 9.70 -4.16
CA ALA A 417 -2.72 8.85 -3.48
C ALA A 417 -3.24 7.41 -3.25
N LEU A 418 -4.51 7.26 -2.87
CA LEU A 418 -5.17 5.95 -2.71
C LEU A 418 -5.56 5.29 -4.03
N ASP A 419 -5.81 6.04 -5.09
CA ASP A 419 -6.00 5.50 -6.45
C ASP A 419 -4.70 4.89 -6.99
N ILE A 420 -3.54 5.43 -6.59
CA ILE A 420 -2.20 4.92 -6.94
C ILE A 420 -1.85 3.70 -6.08
N ASP A 421 -2.15 3.74 -4.79
CA ASP A 421 -1.85 2.68 -3.82
C ASP A 421 -2.96 2.61 -2.75
N PRO A 422 -3.96 1.73 -2.97
CA PRO A 422 -5.08 1.55 -2.03
C PRO A 422 -4.66 1.02 -0.66
N GLU A 423 -3.47 0.46 -0.54
CA GLU A 423 -2.95 -0.20 0.66
C GLU A 423 -2.11 0.75 1.54
N SER A 424 -1.88 1.99 1.11
CA SER A 424 -1.10 3.00 1.85
C SER A 424 -1.79 3.38 3.17
N TYR A 425 -1.33 2.77 4.26
CA TYR A 425 -1.82 3.03 5.62
C TYR A 425 -1.66 4.51 6.02
N GLU A 426 -0.65 5.22 5.50
CA GLU A 426 -0.47 6.66 5.73
C GLU A 426 -1.58 7.48 5.07
N ALA A 427 -1.96 7.13 3.83
CA ALA A 427 -3.01 7.81 3.10
C ALA A 427 -4.40 7.49 3.67
N LEU A 428 -4.63 6.24 4.09
CA LEU A 428 -5.84 5.83 4.82
C LEU A 428 -5.98 6.61 6.14
N ALA A 429 -4.92 6.70 6.95
CA ALA A 429 -4.94 7.46 8.20
C ALA A 429 -5.19 8.96 7.97
N HIS A 430 -4.58 9.57 6.95
CA HIS A 430 -4.81 10.99 6.65
C HIS A 430 -6.21 11.25 6.06
N LYS A 431 -6.77 10.30 5.29
CA LYS A 431 -8.16 10.40 4.83
C LYS A 431 -9.16 10.26 5.99
N GLY A 432 -8.95 9.30 6.90
CA GLY A 432 -9.74 9.19 8.12
C GLY A 432 -9.72 10.50 8.92
N GLU A 433 -8.55 11.12 9.05
CA GLU A 433 -8.39 12.41 9.75
C GLU A 433 -9.12 13.57 9.04
N LEU A 434 -9.12 13.62 7.70
CA LEU A 434 -9.90 14.60 6.93
C LEU A 434 -11.41 14.44 7.19
N TYR A 435 -11.93 13.22 7.11
CA TYR A 435 -13.36 12.96 7.35
C TYR A 435 -13.74 13.25 8.81
N ARG A 436 -12.88 12.87 9.77
CA ARG A 436 -13.02 13.20 11.20
C ARG A 436 -13.10 14.71 11.43
N PHE A 437 -12.20 15.48 10.81
CA PHE A 437 -12.20 16.93 10.89
C PHE A 437 -13.52 17.54 10.41
N PHE A 438 -14.11 17.05 9.31
CA PHE A 438 -15.43 17.48 8.82
C PHE A 438 -16.62 17.01 9.68
N GLY A 439 -16.40 16.15 10.69
CA GLY A 439 -17.44 15.54 11.52
C GLY A 439 -18.12 14.33 10.87
N LEU A 440 -17.54 13.76 9.81
CA LEU A 440 -18.00 12.54 9.14
C LEU A 440 -17.40 11.31 9.84
N TYR A 441 -17.79 11.11 11.10
CA TYR A 441 -17.13 10.15 12.00
C TYR A 441 -17.25 8.69 11.55
N ASP A 442 -18.34 8.28 10.89
CA ASP A 442 -18.51 6.90 10.42
C ASP A 442 -17.56 6.55 9.26
N ASP A 443 -17.47 7.42 8.26
CA ASP A 443 -16.47 7.30 7.17
C ASP A 443 -15.03 7.35 7.73
N ALA A 444 -14.80 8.21 8.72
CA ALA A 444 -13.50 8.30 9.38
C ALA A 444 -13.12 6.99 10.10
N ILE A 445 -14.08 6.38 10.79
CA ILE A 445 -13.90 5.07 11.45
C ILE A 445 -13.50 4.01 10.43
N ASP A 446 -14.21 3.89 9.30
CA ASP A 446 -13.89 2.93 8.24
C ASP A 446 -12.45 3.10 7.72
N TYR A 447 -12.03 4.32 7.35
CA TYR A 447 -10.66 4.56 6.89
C TYR A 447 -9.59 4.29 7.97
N PHE A 448 -9.88 4.59 9.23
CA PHE A 448 -8.95 4.27 10.33
C PHE A 448 -8.91 2.76 10.62
N GLU A 449 -10.02 2.04 10.56
CA GLU A 449 -10.03 0.58 10.70
C GLU A 449 -9.26 -0.08 9.56
N GLN A 450 -9.48 0.34 8.31
CA GLN A 450 -8.69 -0.08 7.15
C GLN A 450 -7.19 0.18 7.38
N CYS A 451 -6.79 1.37 7.85
CA CYS A 451 -5.41 1.66 8.23
C CYS A 451 -4.87 0.65 9.26
N LEU A 452 -5.64 0.33 10.30
CA LEU A 452 -5.24 -0.63 11.33
C LEU A 452 -5.19 -2.09 10.84
N THR A 453 -5.88 -2.45 9.75
CA THR A 453 -5.67 -3.78 9.12
C THR A 453 -4.25 -3.90 8.55
N LYS A 454 -3.68 -2.81 8.06
CA LYS A 454 -2.32 -2.77 7.46
C LYS A 454 -1.24 -2.52 8.52
N GLN A 455 -1.49 -1.58 9.44
CA GLN A 455 -0.57 -1.23 10.52
C GLN A 455 -1.32 -1.13 11.87
N LYS A 456 -1.42 -2.26 12.58
CA LYS A 456 -2.20 -2.42 13.83
C LYS A 456 -1.87 -1.45 14.97
N GLU A 457 -0.68 -0.85 14.93
CA GLU A 457 -0.12 0.05 15.94
C GLU A 457 -0.08 1.52 15.46
N ASN A 458 -0.70 1.85 14.31
CA ASN A 458 -0.65 3.20 13.75
C ASN A 458 -1.16 4.25 14.75
N GLN A 459 -0.27 5.18 15.13
CA GLN A 459 -0.54 6.19 16.17
C GLN A 459 -1.75 7.06 15.83
N GLN A 460 -1.87 7.49 14.56
CA GLN A 460 -2.90 8.41 14.11
C GLN A 460 -4.26 7.72 14.03
N ALA A 461 -4.34 6.50 13.49
CA ALA A 461 -5.59 5.76 13.40
C ALA A 461 -6.13 5.31 14.77
N LEU A 462 -5.26 4.85 15.69
CA LEU A 462 -5.68 4.53 17.05
C LEU A 462 -6.24 5.75 17.79
N PHE A 463 -5.58 6.90 17.69
CA PHE A 463 -6.05 8.12 18.35
C PHE A 463 -7.29 8.71 17.68
N GLY A 464 -7.33 8.70 16.34
CA GLY A 464 -8.44 9.15 15.52
C GLY A 464 -9.73 8.36 15.81
N LEU A 465 -9.65 7.03 15.93
CA LEU A 465 -10.78 6.19 16.36
C LEU A 465 -11.24 6.54 17.77
N ALA A 466 -10.31 6.65 18.72
CA ALA A 466 -10.65 7.00 20.10
C ALA A 466 -11.40 8.34 20.19
N LEU A 467 -10.97 9.34 19.41
CA LEU A 467 -11.67 10.61 19.25
C LEU A 467 -13.04 10.44 18.57
N CYS A 468 -13.13 9.72 17.45
CA CYS A 468 -14.42 9.49 16.77
C CYS A 468 -15.45 8.83 17.70
N PHE A 469 -15.06 7.77 18.42
CA PHE A 469 -15.95 7.09 19.36
C PHE A 469 -16.33 7.99 20.54
N THR A 470 -15.41 8.80 21.06
CA THR A 470 -15.71 9.80 22.12
C THR A 470 -16.72 10.84 21.63
N GLU A 471 -16.49 11.42 20.45
CA GLU A 471 -17.34 12.44 19.84
C GLU A 471 -18.75 11.94 19.49
N LYS A 472 -18.89 10.62 19.27
CA LYS A 472 -20.16 9.91 19.09
C LYS A 472 -20.82 9.42 20.40
N GLY A 473 -20.14 9.54 21.55
CA GLY A 473 -20.62 9.04 22.87
C GLY A 473 -20.43 7.54 23.11
N TYR A 474 -19.71 6.84 22.23
CA TYR A 474 -19.42 5.40 22.33
C TYR A 474 -18.20 5.15 23.24
N LEU A 475 -18.43 5.28 24.55
CA LEU A 475 -17.37 5.39 25.55
C LEU A 475 -16.61 4.08 25.80
N SER A 476 -17.25 2.93 25.64
CA SER A 476 -16.57 1.63 25.73
C SER A 476 -15.55 1.52 24.61
N GLU A 477 -15.99 1.72 23.38
CA GLU A 477 -15.19 1.68 22.16
C GLU A 477 -14.04 2.71 22.24
N ALA A 478 -14.32 3.95 22.64
CA ALA A 478 -13.31 4.98 22.87
C ALA A 478 -12.23 4.54 23.89
N ALA A 479 -12.62 3.95 25.02
CA ALA A 479 -11.69 3.47 26.05
C ALA A 479 -10.77 2.35 25.53
N ILE A 480 -11.24 1.50 24.61
CA ILE A 480 -10.43 0.45 23.95
C ILE A 480 -9.34 1.08 23.09
N TYR A 481 -9.71 2.01 22.21
CA TYR A 481 -8.73 2.67 21.34
C TYR A 481 -7.78 3.58 22.13
N TYR A 482 -8.22 4.24 23.22
CA TYR A 482 -7.29 4.92 24.14
C TYR A 482 -6.34 3.94 24.84
N LYS A 483 -6.84 2.81 25.35
CA LYS A 483 -5.99 1.77 25.99
C LYS A 483 -4.93 1.25 25.01
N ARG A 484 -5.32 0.93 23.78
CA ARG A 484 -4.39 0.54 22.70
C ARG A 484 -3.40 1.66 22.37
N PHE A 485 -3.89 2.87 22.15
CA PHE A 485 -3.07 4.04 21.84
C PHE A 485 -1.99 4.26 22.92
N PHE A 486 -2.37 4.32 24.19
CA PHE A 486 -1.42 4.54 25.28
C PHE A 486 -0.51 3.34 25.52
N LYS A 487 -0.97 2.10 25.31
CA LYS A 487 -0.11 0.90 25.36
C LYS A 487 1.09 0.99 24.40
N PHE A 488 0.90 1.56 23.20
CA PHE A 488 1.99 1.69 22.21
C PHE A 488 2.69 3.06 22.23
N HIS A 489 2.00 4.14 22.60
CA HIS A 489 2.46 5.52 22.36
C HIS A 489 2.50 6.42 23.61
N SER A 490 2.20 5.93 24.83
CA SER A 490 2.15 6.76 26.05
C SER A 490 3.43 7.57 26.30
N ASP A 491 4.61 6.94 26.23
CA ASP A 491 5.89 7.63 26.47
C ASP A 491 6.16 8.77 25.49
N LYS A 492 5.78 8.57 24.22
CA LYS A 492 5.89 9.59 23.15
C LYS A 492 4.82 10.68 23.28
N PHE A 493 3.66 10.37 23.87
CA PHE A 493 2.55 11.30 24.07
C PHE A 493 2.80 12.27 25.22
N PHE A 494 3.20 11.78 26.40
CA PHE A 494 3.39 12.60 27.60
C PHE A 494 4.79 13.24 27.72
N LYS A 495 5.60 13.22 26.64
CA LYS A 495 7.01 13.68 26.53
C LYS A 495 7.58 14.39 27.77
N ASN A 496 8.34 13.67 28.59
CA ASN A 496 9.55 14.17 29.26
C ASN A 496 10.25 13.03 30.02
N GLY A 497 11.56 12.90 29.83
CA GLY A 497 12.37 11.91 30.52
C GLY A 497 12.70 12.37 31.94
N ILE A 498 12.08 11.74 32.95
CA ILE A 498 12.56 11.52 34.33
C ILE A 498 11.68 10.42 34.95
N SER A 499 12.28 9.63 35.84
CA SER A 499 11.68 8.49 36.55
C SER A 499 10.53 8.88 37.48
N ASN A 500 9.34 9.10 36.92
CA ASN A 500 8.02 8.74 37.45
C ASN A 500 6.95 9.17 36.43
N SER A 501 5.98 8.30 36.15
CA SER A 501 4.91 8.55 35.18
C SER A 501 3.69 9.27 35.80
N ILE A 502 3.47 9.08 37.10
CA ILE A 502 2.32 9.61 37.85
C ILE A 502 2.31 11.15 37.89
N GLY A 503 1.15 11.75 37.68
CA GLY A 503 0.91 13.21 37.66
C GLY A 503 1.24 13.89 36.33
N ARG A 504 1.74 13.16 35.32
CA ARG A 504 1.96 13.72 33.98
C ARG A 504 0.63 14.09 33.34
N LYS A 505 0.56 15.32 32.82
CA LYS A 505 -0.63 15.89 32.17
C LYS A 505 -0.33 16.23 30.72
N ALA A 506 -1.28 15.95 29.83
CA ALA A 506 -1.30 16.49 28.48
C ALA A 506 -2.62 17.23 28.25
N ILE A 507 -2.59 18.28 27.43
CA ILE A 507 -3.78 18.96 26.93
C ILE A 507 -3.70 18.91 25.40
N ILE A 508 -4.79 18.46 24.78
CA ILE A 508 -4.97 18.52 23.33
C ILE A 508 -6.07 19.53 23.04
N VAL A 509 -5.81 20.36 22.03
CA VAL A 509 -6.78 21.25 21.40
C VAL A 509 -6.97 20.71 19.99
N ASP A 510 -8.09 20.05 19.77
CA ASP A 510 -8.47 19.49 18.49
C ASP A 510 -9.40 20.47 17.78
N LEU A 511 -8.88 21.09 16.71
CA LEU A 511 -9.60 22.07 15.91
C LEU A 511 -10.45 21.33 14.87
N GLY A 512 -11.66 20.91 15.23
CA GLY A 512 -12.62 20.35 14.29
C GLY A 512 -13.31 21.43 13.44
N TRP A 513 -13.93 21.03 12.33
CA TRP A 513 -14.55 21.94 11.35
C TRP A 513 -15.66 22.84 11.92
N LYS A 514 -16.48 22.30 12.84
CA LYS A 514 -17.62 23.01 13.46
C LYS A 514 -17.43 23.30 14.94
N ARG A 515 -16.60 22.52 15.65
CA ARG A 515 -16.34 22.65 17.08
C ARG A 515 -14.87 22.40 17.38
N THR A 516 -14.29 23.23 18.25
CA THR A 516 -13.01 22.92 18.89
C THR A 516 -13.28 22.01 20.08
N VAL A 517 -12.57 20.90 20.14
CA VAL A 517 -12.63 19.93 21.23
C VAL A 517 -11.38 20.08 22.09
N TYR A 518 -11.56 20.08 23.40
CA TYR A 518 -10.47 20.12 24.37
C TYR A 518 -10.39 18.77 25.08
N GLY A 519 -9.18 18.24 25.19
CA GLY A 519 -8.89 16.99 25.87
C GLY A 519 -7.83 17.14 26.96
N HIS A 520 -8.16 16.83 28.21
CA HIS A 520 -7.22 16.69 29.30
C HIS A 520 -6.89 15.22 29.54
N PHE A 521 -5.61 14.90 29.66
CA PHE A 521 -5.13 13.55 29.91
C PHE A 521 -4.21 13.59 31.13
N GLU A 522 -4.41 12.72 32.11
CA GLU A 522 -3.58 12.65 33.32
C GLU A 522 -3.22 11.22 33.70
N VAL A 523 -1.94 10.95 33.92
CA VAL A 523 -1.49 9.65 34.46
C VAL A 523 -1.73 9.63 35.97
N ILE A 524 -2.82 9.01 36.42
CA ILE A 524 -3.22 8.94 37.84
C ILE A 524 -2.41 7.90 38.62
N LYS A 525 -2.02 6.80 37.94
CA LYS A 525 -1.10 5.76 38.44
C LYS A 525 -0.29 5.24 37.25
N GLU A 526 0.79 4.51 37.49
CA GLU A 526 1.62 3.91 36.42
C GLU A 526 0.79 3.18 35.34
N ASN A 527 -0.26 2.50 35.78
CA ASN A 527 -1.17 1.72 34.95
C ASN A 527 -2.58 2.33 34.80
N LEU A 528 -2.78 3.63 35.08
CA LEU A 528 -4.11 4.26 34.99
C LEU A 528 -4.01 5.69 34.45
N ILE A 529 -4.57 5.90 33.26
CA ILE A 529 -4.73 7.22 32.64
C ILE A 529 -6.18 7.67 32.81
N TYR A 530 -6.36 8.91 33.21
CA TYR A 530 -7.61 9.64 33.14
C TYR A 530 -7.67 10.44 31.84
N VAL A 531 -8.82 10.41 31.19
CA VAL A 531 -9.09 11.08 29.90
C VAL A 531 -10.38 11.89 30.07
N ASP A 532 -10.32 13.21 29.93
CA ASP A 532 -11.48 14.10 29.91
C ASP A 532 -11.51 14.83 28.58
N ILE A 533 -12.45 14.50 27.69
CA ILE A 533 -12.55 15.07 26.33
C ILE A 533 -13.99 15.44 26.06
N ALA A 534 -14.26 16.66 25.60
CA ALA A 534 -15.62 17.14 25.32
C ALA A 534 -16.60 17.00 26.52
N GLY A 535 -16.10 16.95 27.76
CA GLY A 535 -16.88 16.72 28.98
C GLY A 535 -17.11 15.24 29.33
N VAL A 536 -16.60 14.31 28.52
CA VAL A 536 -16.61 12.86 28.75
C VAL A 536 -15.39 12.46 29.57
N GLN A 537 -15.61 11.90 30.76
CA GLN A 537 -14.54 11.49 31.68
C GLN A 537 -14.37 9.97 31.76
N LEU A 538 -13.23 9.45 31.29
CA LEU A 538 -12.88 8.03 31.22
C LEU A 538 -11.68 7.71 32.12
N LYS A 539 -11.68 6.51 32.70
CA LYS A 539 -10.56 5.91 33.43
C LYS A 539 -10.01 4.72 32.64
N VAL A 540 -8.89 4.91 31.96
CA VAL A 540 -8.25 3.96 31.05
C VAL A 540 -7.14 3.19 31.78
N SER A 541 -7.38 1.92 32.12
CA SER A 541 -6.35 1.06 32.72
C SER A 541 -5.37 0.55 31.66
N LEU A 542 -4.08 0.85 31.84
CA LEU A 542 -2.97 0.32 31.06
C LEU A 542 -2.39 -0.98 31.63
N SER A 543 -2.97 -1.50 32.72
CA SER A 543 -2.44 -2.62 33.50
C SER A 543 -1.95 -3.78 32.61
N VAL A 544 -0.64 -4.02 32.63
CA VAL A 544 -0.01 -5.22 32.07
C VAL A 544 -0.35 -6.42 32.95
N ALA A 545 -1.57 -6.91 32.80
CA ALA A 545 -2.05 -8.12 33.48
C ALA A 545 -3.30 -8.66 32.76
N LYS A 546 -3.27 -9.96 32.49
CA LYS A 546 -4.27 -10.98 32.87
C LYS A 546 -5.73 -10.55 32.85
N ASP A 547 -6.53 -11.36 32.17
CA ASP A 547 -7.98 -11.50 32.27
C ASP A 547 -8.65 -10.81 33.48
N TYR A 548 -9.41 -9.75 33.22
CA TYR A 548 -10.12 -8.99 34.27
C TYR A 548 -11.53 -8.57 33.84
N ILE A 549 -12.43 -8.48 34.81
CA ILE A 549 -13.83 -8.05 34.64
C ILE A 549 -14.00 -6.58 35.01
N PHE A 550 -14.88 -5.86 34.30
CA PHE A 550 -15.26 -4.49 34.57
C PHE A 550 -16.79 -4.32 34.60
N ILE A 551 -17.24 -3.27 35.29
CA ILE A 551 -18.65 -2.87 35.37
C ILE A 551 -18.77 -1.33 35.37
N GLY A 552 -19.75 -0.80 34.64
CA GLY A 552 -19.92 0.65 34.51
C GLY A 552 -21.07 1.04 33.57
N CYS A 553 -21.11 2.31 33.16
CA CYS A 553 -22.07 2.81 32.17
C CYS A 553 -21.40 3.58 31.06
N VAL A 554 -21.94 3.42 29.86
CA VAL A 554 -21.70 4.32 28.72
C VAL A 554 -22.78 5.40 28.80
N GLN A 555 -22.38 6.67 28.99
CA GLN A 555 -23.33 7.77 29.20
C GLN A 555 -24.10 8.15 27.93
N PHE A 556 -25.28 8.76 28.12
CA PHE A 556 -26.16 9.26 27.06
C PHE A 556 -25.52 10.41 26.32
N ASN A 557 -25.88 10.56 25.05
CA ASN A 557 -25.82 11.85 24.38
C ASN A 557 -27.24 12.32 24.05
N VAL A 558 -27.64 13.43 24.69
CA VAL A 558 -28.97 14.05 24.58
C VAL A 558 -29.24 14.58 23.17
N GLU A 559 -28.21 14.86 22.38
CA GLU A 559 -28.32 15.37 21.01
C GLU A 559 -28.49 14.26 19.96
N THR A 560 -28.01 13.04 20.23
CA THR A 560 -28.01 11.93 19.26
C THR A 560 -29.02 10.82 19.56
N ASN A 561 -29.75 10.88 20.68
CA ASN A 561 -30.74 9.88 21.10
C ASN A 561 -30.19 8.43 21.21
N THR A 562 -28.87 8.27 21.40
CA THR A 562 -28.22 6.96 21.55
C THR A 562 -28.27 6.47 23.00
N ILE A 563 -28.77 5.26 23.19
CA ILE A 563 -29.13 4.64 24.48
C ILE A 563 -27.95 4.55 25.45
N ILE A 564 -28.20 4.84 26.74
CA ILE A 564 -27.29 4.47 27.85
C ILE A 564 -27.34 2.96 28.02
N TYR A 565 -26.18 2.33 27.90
CA TYR A 565 -26.02 0.94 28.31
C TYR A 565 -25.25 0.90 29.63
N PRO A 566 -25.85 0.40 30.73
CA PRO A 566 -25.08 -0.21 31.79
C PRO A 566 -24.39 -1.44 31.19
N THR A 567 -23.08 -1.57 31.41
CA THR A 567 -22.21 -2.53 30.73
C THR A 567 -21.41 -3.33 31.74
N VAL A 568 -21.36 -4.64 31.52
CA VAL A 568 -20.45 -5.57 32.19
C VAL A 568 -19.55 -6.20 31.13
N GLY A 569 -18.28 -6.46 31.43
CA GLY A 569 -17.42 -7.06 30.43
C GLY A 569 -16.13 -7.66 30.97
N LYS A 570 -15.45 -8.45 30.13
CA LYS A 570 -14.17 -9.09 30.45
C LYS A 570 -13.15 -8.84 29.35
N PHE A 571 -12.00 -8.30 29.72
CA PHE A 571 -10.80 -8.32 28.87
C PHE A 571 -10.07 -9.65 29.02
N MET A 572 -9.46 -10.14 27.95
CA MET A 572 -8.65 -11.36 27.92
C MET A 572 -7.28 -11.08 27.32
N GLU A 573 -6.23 -11.75 27.82
CA GLU A 573 -4.86 -11.48 27.40
C GLU A 573 -4.49 -12.15 26.06
N THR A 574 -4.88 -13.41 25.87
CA THR A 574 -4.50 -14.23 24.71
C THR A 574 -5.62 -14.28 23.66
N LYS A 575 -5.27 -14.61 22.41
CA LYS A 575 -6.29 -14.85 21.36
C LYS A 575 -7.01 -16.17 21.62
N GLU A 576 -6.25 -17.13 22.12
CA GLU A 576 -6.62 -18.49 22.38
C GLU A 576 -7.73 -18.57 23.45
N ASP A 577 -7.57 -17.86 24.57
CA ASP A 577 -8.58 -17.77 25.64
C ASP A 577 -9.83 -17.01 25.17
N PHE A 578 -9.65 -15.94 24.39
CA PHE A 578 -10.76 -15.21 23.78
C PHE A 578 -11.57 -16.11 22.84
N GLN A 579 -10.92 -16.77 21.88
CA GLN A 579 -11.59 -17.67 20.94
C GLN A 579 -12.22 -18.88 21.65
N ALA A 580 -11.58 -19.44 22.68
CA ALA A 580 -12.16 -20.53 23.46
C ALA A 580 -13.44 -20.07 24.21
N LEU A 581 -13.45 -18.86 24.78
CA LEU A 581 -14.66 -18.31 25.41
C LEU A 581 -15.75 -18.03 24.37
N ILE A 582 -15.44 -17.38 23.25
CA ILE A 582 -16.42 -17.07 22.21
C ILE A 582 -16.99 -18.36 21.58
N TYR A 583 -16.15 -19.36 21.30
CA TYR A 583 -16.60 -20.67 20.83
C TYR A 583 -17.53 -21.33 21.85
N LYS A 584 -17.19 -21.31 23.15
CA LYS A 584 -18.04 -21.87 24.20
C LYS A 584 -19.38 -21.14 24.33
N ILE A 585 -19.39 -19.81 24.15
CA ILE A 585 -20.64 -19.04 24.07
C ILE A 585 -21.44 -19.43 22.82
N GLN A 586 -20.80 -19.60 21.66
CA GLN A 586 -21.43 -20.04 20.40
C GLN A 586 -21.98 -21.48 20.45
N GLU A 587 -21.33 -22.37 21.20
CA GLU A 587 -21.79 -23.74 21.42
C GLU A 587 -22.98 -23.78 22.41
N THR A 588 -22.97 -22.89 23.41
CA THR A 588 -24.00 -22.84 24.46
C THR A 588 -25.23 -22.03 24.03
N ALA A 589 -25.05 -20.99 23.21
CA ALA A 589 -26.09 -20.07 22.78
C ALA A 589 -26.32 -20.13 21.28
N GLN A 590 -27.57 -20.34 20.87
CA GLN A 590 -27.98 -20.20 19.48
C GLN A 590 -27.87 -18.72 19.06
N LEU A 591 -26.76 -18.40 18.40
CA LEU A 591 -26.44 -17.07 17.90
C LEU A 591 -26.80 -16.97 16.42
N GLU A 592 -27.70 -16.04 16.10
CA GLU A 592 -28.07 -15.71 14.73
C GLU A 592 -27.24 -14.51 14.24
N GLN A 593 -26.57 -14.65 13.10
CA GLN A 593 -25.86 -13.55 12.47
C GLN A 593 -26.71 -12.96 11.33
N PHE A 594 -27.16 -11.73 11.51
CA PHE A 594 -27.76 -10.94 10.42
C PHE A 594 -26.71 -9.92 9.93
N PHE A 595 -26.29 -10.07 8.67
CA PHE A 595 -25.27 -9.23 8.00
C PHE A 595 -23.88 -9.26 8.68
N ASP A 596 -23.02 -8.29 8.36
CA ASP A 596 -21.61 -8.27 8.76
C ASP A 596 -21.35 -7.83 10.23
N LYS A 597 -22.40 -7.46 10.99
CA LYS A 597 -22.48 -7.34 12.48
C LYS A 597 -23.82 -6.70 12.90
N PRO A 598 -24.29 -6.88 14.16
CA PRO A 598 -23.76 -7.75 15.21
C PRO A 598 -24.44 -9.14 15.25
N LEU A 599 -24.03 -9.99 16.19
CA LEU A 599 -24.66 -11.27 16.49
C LEU A 599 -25.87 -11.06 17.42
N PHE A 600 -26.96 -11.78 17.16
CA PHE A 600 -28.19 -11.76 17.93
C PHE A 600 -28.33 -13.08 18.68
N VAL A 601 -28.72 -13.04 19.96
CA VAL A 601 -29.02 -14.26 20.75
C VAL A 601 -30.50 -14.56 20.59
N ASP A 602 -30.86 -15.83 20.34
CA ASP A 602 -32.26 -16.24 20.47
C ASP A 602 -32.70 -16.20 21.95
N PHE A 603 -33.54 -15.21 22.27
CA PHE A 603 -34.08 -14.97 23.61
C PHE A 603 -35.12 -16.02 24.07
N ASN A 604 -35.39 -17.08 23.29
CA ASN A 604 -36.11 -18.27 23.78
C ASN A 604 -35.45 -18.91 25.02
N HIS A 605 -34.18 -18.61 25.31
CA HIS A 605 -33.45 -19.06 26.50
C HIS A 605 -32.69 -17.88 27.15
N SER A 606 -32.57 -17.84 28.48
CA SER A 606 -32.07 -16.66 29.20
C SER A 606 -30.55 -16.67 29.45
N ILE A 607 -29.88 -15.59 29.04
CA ILE A 607 -28.61 -15.14 29.65
C ILE A 607 -28.95 -14.46 30.99
N GLU A 608 -28.16 -14.71 32.03
CA GLU A 608 -28.31 -14.12 33.37
C GLU A 608 -26.99 -13.52 33.85
N ILE A 609 -27.03 -12.35 34.50
CA ILE A 609 -25.87 -11.77 35.18
C ILE A 609 -26.17 -11.66 36.67
N ASN A 610 -25.38 -12.36 37.48
CA ASN A 610 -25.41 -12.28 38.93
C ASN A 610 -24.29 -11.35 39.42
N ILE A 611 -24.67 -10.37 40.23
CA ILE A 611 -23.77 -9.35 40.78
C ILE A 611 -23.92 -9.35 42.30
N GLU A 612 -22.85 -9.60 43.03
CA GLU A 612 -22.84 -9.65 44.49
C GLU A 612 -21.83 -8.66 45.06
N GLU A 613 -22.32 -7.71 45.84
CA GLU A 613 -21.49 -6.73 46.51
C GLU A 613 -20.89 -7.29 47.82
N ARG A 614 -19.58 -7.13 48.04
CA ARG A 614 -18.85 -7.58 49.24
C ARG A 614 -17.87 -6.50 49.68
N GLU A 615 -17.52 -6.42 50.97
CA GLU A 615 -16.71 -5.34 51.61
C GLU A 615 -15.46 -4.77 50.88
N LYS A 616 -14.91 -5.47 49.88
CA LYS A 616 -13.69 -5.07 49.17
C LYS A 616 -13.79 -5.15 47.65
N TYR A 617 -14.84 -5.77 47.09
CA TYR A 617 -14.98 -6.04 45.66
C TYR A 617 -16.42 -6.41 45.31
N VAL A 618 -16.77 -6.28 44.04
CA VAL A 618 -18.02 -6.79 43.48
C VAL A 618 -17.70 -8.08 42.73
N LEU A 619 -18.40 -9.17 43.07
CA LEU A 619 -18.36 -10.44 42.34
C LEU A 619 -19.35 -10.38 41.19
N ILE A 620 -18.93 -10.84 40.01
CA ILE A 620 -19.70 -10.84 38.78
C ILE A 620 -19.64 -12.24 38.17
N GLU A 621 -20.81 -12.80 37.88
CA GLU A 621 -20.99 -14.11 37.28
C GLU A 621 -21.96 -13.99 36.10
N MET A 622 -21.54 -14.40 34.91
CA MET A 622 -22.37 -14.42 33.69
C MET A 622 -22.72 -15.86 33.35
N PHE A 623 -24.01 -16.15 33.35
CA PHE A 623 -24.58 -17.45 33.04
C PHE A 623 -25.18 -17.43 31.64
N PHE A 624 -24.83 -18.44 30.87
CA PHE A 624 -25.41 -18.72 29.56
C PHE A 624 -26.06 -20.09 29.69
N PHE A 625 -27.39 -20.17 29.57
CA PHE A 625 -28.12 -21.44 29.61
C PHE A 625 -27.83 -22.22 30.91
N ASP A 626 -27.93 -21.51 32.04
CA ASP A 626 -27.63 -21.95 33.41
C ASP A 626 -26.18 -22.45 33.65
N GLN A 627 -25.29 -22.36 32.67
CA GLN A 627 -23.86 -22.63 32.83
C GLN A 627 -23.10 -21.33 33.16
N PRO A 628 -22.35 -21.25 34.29
CA PRO A 628 -21.44 -20.15 34.54
C PRO A 628 -20.28 -20.21 33.53
N LEU A 629 -20.25 -19.31 32.55
CA LEU A 629 -19.18 -19.24 31.56
C LEU A 629 -18.11 -18.21 31.93
N VAL A 630 -18.49 -17.15 32.65
CA VAL A 630 -17.58 -16.07 33.04
C VAL A 630 -17.81 -15.72 34.51
N VAL A 631 -16.74 -15.79 35.31
CA VAL A 631 -16.75 -15.43 36.73
C VAL A 631 -15.52 -14.58 37.02
N GLY A 632 -15.67 -13.52 37.82
CA GLY A 632 -14.56 -12.67 38.22
C GLY A 632 -14.98 -11.53 39.14
N ILE A 633 -14.02 -10.69 39.51
CA ILE A 633 -14.22 -9.61 40.48
C ILE A 633 -13.77 -8.26 39.92
N THR A 634 -14.39 -7.19 40.40
CA THR A 634 -14.03 -5.79 40.11
C THR A 634 -14.03 -4.98 41.41
N ASP A 635 -13.34 -3.84 41.47
CA ASP A 635 -13.16 -3.10 42.73
C ASP A 635 -14.36 -2.21 43.07
N GLN A 636 -14.69 -2.12 44.36
CA GLN A 636 -15.78 -1.24 44.85
C GLN A 636 -15.46 0.26 44.80
N LYS A 637 -14.21 0.65 44.50
CA LYS A 637 -13.72 2.03 44.71
C LYS A 637 -13.96 2.99 43.53
N GLY A 638 -14.75 2.59 42.55
CA GLY A 638 -15.16 3.43 41.44
C GLY A 638 -16.67 3.62 41.38
N ASP A 639 -17.10 4.79 40.88
CA ASP A 639 -18.52 5.12 40.64
C ASP A 639 -19.19 4.21 39.58
N GLY A 640 -18.42 3.32 38.94
CA GLY A 640 -18.88 2.41 37.89
C GLY A 640 -20.00 1.46 38.34
N PHE A 641 -19.84 0.75 39.46
CA PHE A 641 -20.90 -0.16 39.95
C PHE A 641 -22.15 0.59 40.38
N LYS A 642 -21.99 1.73 41.07
CA LYS A 642 -23.12 2.59 41.47
C LYS A 642 -23.88 3.09 40.23
N SER A 643 -23.15 3.63 39.25
CA SER A 643 -23.74 4.09 37.98
C SER A 643 -24.43 2.95 37.25
N PHE A 644 -23.81 1.76 37.17
CA PHE A 644 -24.40 0.56 36.57
C PHE A 644 -25.77 0.27 37.18
N LYS A 645 -25.86 0.30 38.52
CA LYS A 645 -27.13 0.08 39.23
C LYS A 645 -28.15 1.18 38.92
N ASP A 646 -27.78 2.45 39.11
CA ASP A 646 -28.67 3.60 38.89
C ASP A 646 -29.26 3.61 37.45
N TYR A 647 -28.45 3.25 36.45
CA TYR A 647 -28.88 3.19 35.05
C TYR A 647 -29.58 1.88 34.67
N PHE A 648 -29.22 0.74 35.26
CA PHE A 648 -29.95 -0.51 35.04
C PHE A 648 -31.37 -0.44 35.64
N GLU A 649 -31.54 0.20 36.80
CA GLU A 649 -32.87 0.50 37.38
C GLU A 649 -33.71 1.41 36.47
N LEU A 650 -33.08 2.29 35.68
CA LEU A 650 -33.77 3.19 34.75
C LEU A 650 -34.17 2.53 33.41
N TYR A 651 -33.31 1.66 32.86
CA TYR A 651 -33.50 1.12 31.49
C TYR A 651 -33.89 -0.37 31.43
N GLY A 652 -33.72 -1.13 32.51
CA GLY A 652 -34.10 -2.55 32.58
C GLY A 652 -33.32 -3.51 31.67
N GLN A 653 -32.21 -3.05 31.07
CA GLN A 653 -31.36 -3.84 30.18
C GLN A 653 -29.89 -3.39 30.27
N CYS A 654 -28.96 -4.30 29.97
CA CYS A 654 -27.52 -4.05 29.98
C CYS A 654 -26.80 -4.70 28.78
N ARG A 655 -25.52 -4.36 28.61
CA ARG A 655 -24.60 -4.87 27.58
C ARG A 655 -23.55 -5.79 28.20
N ILE A 656 -23.21 -6.89 27.52
CA ILE A 656 -22.03 -7.73 27.78
C ILE A 656 -20.95 -7.41 26.73
N HIS A 657 -19.70 -7.23 27.16
CA HIS A 657 -18.57 -6.91 26.29
C HIS A 657 -17.34 -7.81 26.56
N PHE A 658 -16.77 -8.41 25.51
CA PHE A 658 -15.53 -9.19 25.57
C PHE A 658 -14.48 -8.65 24.59
N GLU A 659 -13.22 -8.56 25.01
CA GLU A 659 -12.10 -8.13 24.14
C GLU A 659 -10.83 -8.96 24.39
N CYS A 660 -10.12 -9.32 23.32
CA CYS A 660 -8.71 -9.76 23.38
C CYS A 660 -7.74 -8.58 23.29
N VAL A 661 -6.98 -8.30 24.35
CA VAL A 661 -6.03 -7.16 24.44
C VAL A 661 -4.82 -7.31 23.48
N LYS A 662 -4.52 -8.54 23.02
CA LYS A 662 -3.42 -8.84 22.10
C LYS A 662 -3.80 -8.69 20.62
N THR A 663 -5.02 -9.08 20.24
CA THR A 663 -5.49 -9.00 18.83
C THR A 663 -6.41 -7.82 18.57
N SER A 664 -6.98 -7.23 19.61
CA SER A 664 -8.07 -6.23 19.53
C SER A 664 -9.36 -6.77 18.90
N GLU A 665 -9.58 -8.09 18.98
CA GLU A 665 -10.86 -8.72 18.64
C GLU A 665 -11.88 -8.45 19.75
N VAL A 666 -13.11 -8.08 19.36
CA VAL A 666 -14.19 -7.65 20.25
C VAL A 666 -15.47 -8.45 19.94
N PHE A 667 -16.21 -8.81 20.98
CA PHE A 667 -17.51 -9.49 20.91
C PHE A 667 -18.48 -8.84 21.90
N VAL A 668 -19.70 -8.51 21.46
CA VAL A 668 -20.70 -7.76 22.24
C VAL A 668 -22.06 -8.44 22.17
N ILE A 669 -22.80 -8.42 23.28
CA ILE A 669 -24.20 -8.84 23.36
C ILE A 669 -25.01 -7.72 24.02
N ASP A 670 -26.09 -7.29 23.39
CA ASP A 670 -26.98 -6.23 23.87
C ASP A 670 -28.35 -6.77 24.33
N GLY A 671 -29.09 -5.96 25.09
CA GLY A 671 -30.48 -6.26 25.49
C GLY A 671 -30.64 -7.21 26.67
N ILE A 672 -29.59 -7.40 27.50
CA ILE A 672 -29.63 -8.35 28.62
C ILE A 672 -30.43 -7.76 29.79
N SER A 673 -31.65 -8.25 30.01
CA SER A 673 -32.58 -7.75 31.03
C SER A 673 -32.59 -8.56 32.34
N LYS A 674 -32.07 -9.79 32.35
CA LYS A 674 -32.04 -10.66 33.54
C LYS A 674 -30.76 -10.44 34.34
N VAL A 675 -30.75 -9.41 35.18
CA VAL A 675 -29.64 -9.07 36.08
C VAL A 675 -30.10 -9.14 37.53
N ILE A 676 -29.41 -9.91 38.37
CA ILE A 676 -29.71 -10.05 39.80
C ILE A 676 -28.60 -9.36 40.60
N ILE A 677 -28.95 -8.28 41.28
CA ILE A 677 -28.02 -7.52 42.13
C ILE A 677 -28.32 -7.85 43.61
N LYS A 678 -27.40 -8.55 44.27
CA LYS A 678 -27.45 -8.82 45.70
C LYS A 678 -26.82 -7.67 46.48
N PRO A 679 -27.45 -7.18 47.57
CA PRO A 679 -26.88 -6.13 48.41
C PRO A 679 -25.64 -6.62 49.16
N LEU A 680 -24.84 -5.68 49.67
CA LEU A 680 -23.63 -5.91 50.47
C LEU A 680 -23.83 -7.01 51.53
N VAL A 681 -23.00 -8.05 51.45
CA VAL A 681 -22.89 -9.18 52.41
C VAL A 681 -21.69 -8.99 53.35
#